data_AF-A0A0D3J575-F1
#
_entry.id   AF-A0A0D3J575-F1
#
_cell.length_a   1.000
_cell.length_b   1.000
_cell.length_c   1.000
_cell.angle_alpha   90.00
_cell.angle_beta   90.00
_cell.angle_gamma   90.00
#
_symmetry.space_group_name_H-M   'P 1'
#
loop_
_entity.id
_entity.type
_entity.pdbx_description
1 polymer ?
#
loop_
_entity_poly.entity_id
_entity_poly.type
_entity_poly.pdbx_seq_one_letter_code
_entity_poly.pdbx_strand_id
1 'polypeptide(L)'
;MTMPQSSQERKTDTNIKQAVLVSAFAAALLAASPTPKLVLAPLAFVALILFVKIFELYESATRIRPLDVPTQMADELIDYSAATGPLYTTDPAGEAIVRVSKSGWAALEPTSLPRLFKQATARFPDKPALRVEADGVNGGGWVTYSWAEYYAESQRVAQSLLALGLEAHDRVNIIGFNSPEWFIAEMGTLLAGGAAAGVYASNGPDACKYIAVHSSARVIFCEGLQQVDKYLGFREQVPDCLALVVWGGGISPEEIAARASLPREGGRPLPVYSWSDFLALGGVVPLSEVEARSEAVRPGHVATLVYTSGTTGNPKAVMVSNDNMIWTSLSASSPIFAEGVKAGVSPPENLKIVSYLPLSHVLGQILDLIGPMVVTACGAGYGPDLLARHYMTTWFARPDALKSSSSLKSTLVAARPTLFVGVPRVWEKIKEGIQQVGKKTPAPIKAVSDWAKRLSLAAALDRQVGREARRSLPFLIARHVVLNRIKAAIGLDQCLVHYTGSAPMGRDVFDYFASLDIDILDTLGASEASGPTTLNTPMMHRLGTLGAPIPGVEVSVDHQPGRDKPGEGEIIYRGRNVCMGYMNDEAKTAEAIDQDGWFHSGDVGSFEDGLLRITGRIKELLITAGGENIAPVPIEERLKELCPALSNAMLVGDKRKYNVVLLTAKTVLDLATGLSTGTLALEALEVSSAATDAEAVAESQRAGAAWQRYIQRGIDEYNATYAVSNAQKIQKFVLLPGDFSERGGELTPTLKLRRAAAVEKYAAAIERLYS
;
A
#
# COMPACT_ATOMS: atom_id res chain seq x y z
N MET A 1 6.12 -49.89 -15.33
CA MET A 1 7.21 -50.34 -14.45
C MET A 1 7.41 -49.28 -13.38
N THR A 2 7.15 -49.65 -12.12
CA THR A 2 7.45 -48.98 -10.83
C THR A 2 7.14 -47.49 -10.69
N MET A 3 6.00 -47.19 -10.04
CA MET A 3 5.72 -45.91 -9.39
C MET A 3 6.81 -45.57 -8.35
N PRO A 4 7.17 -44.30 -8.17
CA PRO A 4 8.02 -43.89 -7.05
C PRO A 4 7.24 -44.01 -5.73
N GLN A 5 7.94 -44.50 -4.69
CA GLN A 5 7.41 -44.76 -3.36
C GLN A 5 6.65 -43.55 -2.79
N SER A 6 5.48 -43.86 -2.23
CA SER A 6 4.41 -42.94 -1.87
C SER A 6 4.78 -41.95 -0.75
N SER A 7 4.11 -40.79 -0.80
CA SER A 7 4.09 -39.74 0.24
C SER A 7 3.68 -40.19 1.64
N GLN A 8 3.24 -41.45 1.80
CA GLN A 8 2.81 -42.03 3.08
C GLN A 8 4.00 -42.35 4.00
N GLU A 9 5.15 -42.78 3.47
CA GLU A 9 6.33 -43.13 4.28
C GLU A 9 7.03 -41.88 4.87
N ARG A 10 7.07 -40.76 4.12
CA ARG A 10 7.58 -39.48 4.67
C ARG A 10 6.68 -38.86 5.74
N LYS A 11 5.37 -39.12 5.67
CA LYS A 11 4.40 -38.66 6.67
C LYS A 11 4.54 -39.42 7.98
N THR A 12 4.72 -40.74 7.93
CA THR A 12 4.89 -41.58 9.14
C THR A 12 6.14 -41.21 9.93
N ASP A 13 7.25 -40.93 9.24
CA ASP A 13 8.53 -40.60 9.88
C ASP A 13 8.56 -39.19 10.52
N THR A 14 7.77 -38.27 9.97
CA THR A 14 7.56 -36.92 10.55
C THR A 14 6.64 -36.99 11.78
N ASN A 15 5.65 -37.88 11.75
CA ASN A 15 4.67 -38.06 12.83
C ASN A 15 5.31 -38.70 14.08
N ILE A 16 6.26 -39.63 13.91
CA ILE A 16 7.03 -40.22 15.02
C ILE A 16 7.89 -39.15 15.70
N LYS A 17 8.55 -38.26 14.93
CA LYS A 17 9.38 -37.19 15.47
C LYS A 17 8.57 -36.12 16.22
N GLN A 18 7.35 -35.83 15.78
CA GLN A 18 6.45 -34.89 16.48
C GLN A 18 5.88 -35.49 17.77
N ALA A 19 5.54 -36.79 17.77
CA ALA A 19 5.13 -37.50 18.99
C ALA A 19 6.22 -37.48 20.06
N VAL A 20 7.48 -37.72 19.67
CA VAL A 20 8.65 -37.65 20.58
C VAL A 20 8.84 -36.23 21.16
N LEU A 21 8.62 -35.18 20.35
CA LEU A 21 8.77 -33.79 20.80
C LEU A 21 7.69 -33.38 21.82
N VAL A 22 6.44 -33.83 21.60
CA VAL A 22 5.32 -33.61 22.52
C VAL A 22 5.50 -34.41 23.81
N SER A 23 6.03 -35.64 23.74
CA SER A 23 6.42 -36.42 24.92
C SER A 23 7.53 -35.76 25.72
N ALA A 24 8.53 -35.15 25.06
CA ALA A 24 9.59 -34.38 25.73
C ALA A 24 9.05 -33.12 26.42
N PHE A 25 8.08 -32.43 25.80
CA PHE A 25 7.43 -31.25 26.36
C PHE A 25 6.54 -31.59 27.56
N ALA A 26 5.78 -32.68 27.48
CA ALA A 26 4.99 -33.20 28.60
C ALA A 26 5.90 -33.64 29.77
N ALA A 27 7.04 -34.27 29.48
CA ALA A 27 8.04 -34.63 30.49
C ALA A 27 8.68 -33.40 31.17
N ALA A 28 8.91 -32.31 30.42
CA ALA A 28 9.41 -31.05 30.96
C ALA A 28 8.39 -30.35 31.88
N LEU A 29 7.10 -30.38 31.51
CA LEU A 29 5.99 -29.89 32.34
C LEU A 29 5.80 -30.73 33.62
N LEU A 30 5.99 -32.05 33.54
CA LEU A 30 5.97 -32.97 34.69
C LEU A 30 7.21 -32.82 35.59
N ALA A 31 8.32 -32.31 35.07
CA ALA A 31 9.53 -32.02 35.84
C ALA A 31 9.47 -30.68 36.61
N ALA A 32 8.61 -29.76 36.17
CA ALA A 32 8.42 -28.44 36.78
C ALA A 32 7.33 -28.39 37.87
N SER A 33 6.63 -29.51 38.14
CA SER A 33 5.56 -29.60 39.14
C SER A 33 6.07 -30.16 40.49
N PRO A 34 5.72 -29.56 41.64
CA PRO A 34 6.18 -30.00 42.96
C PRO A 34 5.34 -31.16 43.56
N THR A 35 4.47 -31.83 42.79
CA THR A 35 3.57 -32.89 43.30
C THR A 35 4.02 -34.31 42.93
N PRO A 36 3.75 -35.34 43.78
CA PRO A 36 4.33 -36.67 43.65
C PRO A 36 3.83 -37.43 42.41
N LYS A 37 4.80 -38.04 41.70
CA LYS A 37 4.74 -38.53 40.32
C LYS A 37 4.00 -39.86 40.05
N LEU A 38 3.21 -40.42 40.97
CA LEU A 38 2.68 -41.79 40.79
C LEU A 38 1.24 -41.93 40.24
N VAL A 39 0.50 -40.83 40.05
CA VAL A 39 -0.90 -40.90 39.54
C VAL A 39 -1.10 -40.18 38.20
N LEU A 40 -0.18 -39.29 37.81
CA LEU A 40 -0.33 -38.41 36.63
C LEU A 40 0.11 -39.03 35.29
N ALA A 41 1.02 -40.01 35.30
CA ALA A 41 1.58 -40.58 34.07
C ALA A 41 0.56 -41.38 33.22
N PRO A 42 -0.31 -42.24 33.81
CA PRO A 42 -1.32 -42.97 33.03
C PRO A 42 -2.40 -42.04 32.47
N LEU A 43 -2.79 -41.00 33.24
CA LEU A 43 -3.77 -39.98 32.84
C LEU A 43 -3.25 -39.09 31.70
N ALA A 44 -1.98 -38.70 31.72
CA ALA A 44 -1.35 -37.97 30.62
C ALA A 44 -1.26 -38.81 29.33
N PHE A 45 -1.02 -40.11 29.46
CA PHE A 45 -0.96 -41.03 28.31
C PHE A 45 -2.34 -41.28 27.69
N VAL A 46 -3.37 -41.46 28.52
CA VAL A 46 -4.77 -41.57 28.05
C VAL A 46 -5.25 -40.26 27.43
N ALA A 47 -4.90 -39.10 28.00
CA ALA A 47 -5.19 -37.79 27.42
C ALA A 47 -4.50 -37.58 26.07
N LEU A 48 -3.27 -38.07 25.90
CA LEU A 48 -2.54 -38.02 24.63
C LEU A 48 -3.20 -38.90 23.55
N ILE A 49 -3.65 -40.12 23.90
CA ILE A 49 -4.34 -41.03 22.98
C ILE A 49 -5.72 -40.47 22.57
N LEU A 50 -6.47 -39.92 23.53
CA LEU A 50 -7.72 -39.22 23.26
C LEU A 50 -7.49 -37.99 22.38
N PHE A 51 -6.43 -37.22 22.63
CA PHE A 51 -6.08 -36.06 21.82
C PHE A 51 -5.76 -36.44 20.38
N VAL A 52 -4.97 -37.51 20.15
CA VAL A 52 -4.66 -38.01 18.80
C VAL A 52 -5.90 -38.55 18.09
N LYS A 53 -6.77 -39.33 18.76
CA LYS A 53 -8.01 -39.85 18.16
C LYS A 53 -9.05 -38.76 17.88
N ILE A 54 -9.17 -37.76 18.76
CA ILE A 54 -10.02 -36.58 18.55
C ILE A 54 -9.48 -35.75 17.39
N PHE A 55 -8.15 -35.68 17.22
CA PHE A 55 -7.50 -34.99 16.11
C PHE A 55 -7.75 -35.69 14.76
N GLU A 56 -7.66 -37.02 14.69
CA GLU A 56 -8.00 -37.80 13.50
C GLU A 56 -9.50 -37.69 13.14
N LEU A 57 -10.39 -37.72 14.13
CA LEU A 57 -11.83 -37.52 13.92
C LEU A 57 -12.17 -36.08 13.49
N TYR A 58 -11.44 -35.08 13.99
CA TYR A 58 -11.62 -33.68 13.62
C TYR A 58 -11.17 -33.36 12.19
N GLU A 59 -10.07 -33.97 11.71
CA GLU A 59 -9.66 -33.85 10.30
C GLU A 59 -10.74 -34.37 9.34
N SER A 60 -11.41 -35.46 9.71
CA SER A 60 -12.48 -36.07 8.89
C SER A 60 -13.78 -35.27 8.81
N ALA A 61 -13.97 -34.27 9.69
CA ALA A 61 -15.22 -33.52 9.84
C ALA A 61 -15.15 -32.06 9.34
N THR A 62 -14.06 -31.66 8.69
CA THR A 62 -13.92 -30.29 8.16
C THR A 62 -14.85 -30.06 6.96
N ARG A 63 -15.87 -29.22 7.15
CA ARG A 63 -16.74 -28.79 6.06
C ARG A 63 -15.93 -27.94 5.09
N ILE A 64 -15.93 -28.30 3.81
CA ILE A 64 -15.45 -27.44 2.74
C ILE A 64 -16.57 -26.43 2.45
N ARG A 65 -16.30 -25.15 2.69
CA ARG A 65 -17.16 -24.06 2.23
C ARG A 65 -16.65 -23.58 0.86
N PRO A 66 -17.48 -23.60 -0.21
CA PRO A 66 -17.06 -22.98 -1.47
C PRO A 66 -16.76 -21.49 -1.28
N LEU A 67 -15.80 -20.97 -2.04
CA LEU A 67 -15.55 -19.53 -2.15
C LEU A 67 -16.82 -18.88 -2.72
N ASP A 68 -17.43 -18.02 -1.90
CA ASP A 68 -18.64 -17.28 -2.28
C ASP A 68 -18.21 -16.00 -2.98
N VAL A 69 -17.88 -16.11 -4.26
CA VAL A 69 -17.47 -14.95 -5.08
C VAL A 69 -18.72 -14.23 -5.55
N PRO A 70 -18.89 -12.93 -5.22
CA PRO A 70 -20.05 -12.16 -5.63
C PRO A 70 -20.18 -12.14 -7.15
N THR A 71 -21.34 -12.58 -7.65
CA THR A 71 -21.73 -12.32 -9.02
C THR A 71 -22.33 -10.93 -9.11
N GLN A 72 -21.80 -10.08 -9.99
CA GLN A 72 -22.39 -8.77 -10.25
C GLN A 72 -23.73 -8.94 -10.96
N MET A 73 -24.79 -8.44 -10.36
CA MET A 73 -26.10 -8.43 -10.99
C MET A 73 -26.20 -7.23 -11.94
N ALA A 74 -26.84 -7.41 -13.10
CA ALA A 74 -26.90 -6.38 -14.14
C ALA A 74 -27.55 -5.07 -13.65
N ASP A 75 -28.45 -5.12 -12.67
CA ASP A 75 -29.10 -3.95 -12.07
C ASP A 75 -28.21 -3.18 -11.08
N GLU A 76 -27.15 -3.83 -10.58
CA GLU A 76 -26.09 -3.19 -9.77
C GLU A 76 -25.04 -2.46 -10.62
N LEU A 77 -25.06 -2.64 -11.95
CA LEU A 77 -24.13 -2.02 -12.88
C LEU A 77 -24.66 -0.69 -13.43
N ILE A 78 -23.74 0.15 -13.88
CA ILE A 78 -24.04 1.47 -14.43
C ILE A 78 -24.44 1.32 -15.90
N ASP A 79 -25.49 2.04 -16.33
CA ASP A 79 -25.87 2.11 -17.74
C ASP A 79 -25.07 3.19 -18.46
N TYR A 80 -24.05 2.75 -19.21
CA TYR A 80 -23.21 3.63 -20.03
C TYR A 80 -23.81 3.96 -21.41
N SER A 81 -24.86 3.26 -21.84
CA SER A 81 -25.41 3.38 -23.20
C SER A 81 -26.21 4.67 -23.44
N ALA A 82 -26.65 5.32 -22.37
CA ALA A 82 -27.47 6.54 -22.43
C ALA A 82 -26.66 7.84 -22.56
N ALA A 83 -25.32 7.77 -22.50
CA ALA A 83 -24.47 8.96 -22.55
C ALA A 83 -24.39 9.55 -23.98
N THR A 84 -24.58 10.87 -24.10
CA THR A 84 -24.56 11.60 -25.38
C THR A 84 -23.28 12.43 -25.58
N GLY A 85 -22.25 12.23 -24.74
CA GLY A 85 -20.96 12.93 -24.80
C GLY A 85 -19.84 12.15 -24.10
N PRO A 86 -18.60 12.69 -24.04
CA PRO A 86 -17.45 12.03 -23.43
C PRO A 86 -17.72 11.63 -21.99
N LEU A 87 -17.23 10.46 -21.61
CA LEU A 87 -17.45 9.92 -20.26
C LEU A 87 -16.52 10.51 -19.20
N TYR A 88 -15.66 11.44 -19.61
CA TYR A 88 -14.58 12.06 -18.85
C TYR A 88 -14.57 13.57 -19.09
N THR A 89 -13.77 14.31 -18.31
CA THR A 89 -13.41 15.72 -18.54
C THR A 89 -11.92 15.91 -18.23
N THR A 90 -11.28 16.83 -18.94
CA THR A 90 -9.91 17.28 -18.64
C THR A 90 -9.84 18.68 -18.03
N ASP A 91 -10.99 19.34 -17.86
CA ASP A 91 -11.10 20.65 -17.24
C ASP A 91 -11.18 20.51 -15.71
N PRO A 92 -10.22 21.04 -14.95
CA PRO A 92 -10.24 20.99 -13.49
C PRO A 92 -11.35 21.84 -12.85
N ALA A 93 -11.99 22.75 -13.59
CA ALA A 93 -13.19 23.47 -13.15
C ALA A 93 -14.50 22.75 -13.57
N GLY A 94 -14.40 21.70 -14.38
CA GLY A 94 -15.54 20.93 -14.85
C GLY A 94 -16.16 20.03 -13.78
N GLU A 95 -17.37 19.57 -14.05
CA GLU A 95 -18.07 18.56 -13.24
C GLU A 95 -18.12 17.23 -14.02
N ALA A 96 -17.55 16.16 -13.43
CA ALA A 96 -17.71 14.82 -13.98
C ALA A 96 -19.12 14.30 -13.74
N ILE A 97 -19.68 13.62 -14.74
CA ILE A 97 -20.98 12.97 -14.62
C ILE A 97 -20.85 11.79 -13.67
N VAL A 98 -21.42 11.91 -12.47
CA VAL A 98 -21.51 10.79 -11.53
C VAL A 98 -22.59 9.84 -12.01
N ARG A 99 -22.18 8.63 -12.37
CA ARG A 99 -23.08 7.62 -12.91
C ARG A 99 -23.51 6.68 -11.80
N VAL A 100 -24.82 6.56 -11.60
CA VAL A 100 -25.42 5.71 -10.57
C VAL A 100 -26.19 4.58 -11.23
N SER A 101 -26.12 3.39 -10.63
CA SER A 101 -26.95 2.24 -11.03
C SER A 101 -28.37 2.37 -10.48
N LYS A 102 -29.26 1.45 -10.88
CA LYS A 102 -30.64 1.40 -10.38
C LYS A 102 -30.73 0.81 -8.96
N SER A 103 -29.86 -0.15 -8.64
CA SER A 103 -29.83 -0.83 -7.35
C SER A 103 -28.37 -1.09 -6.91
N GLY A 104 -28.19 -1.65 -5.71
CA GLY A 104 -26.89 -2.03 -5.19
C GLY A 104 -25.98 -0.85 -4.80
N TRP A 105 -24.68 -1.11 -4.73
CA TRP A 105 -23.68 -0.15 -4.21
C TRP A 105 -23.46 1.06 -5.12
N ALA A 106 -23.58 0.89 -6.44
CA ALA A 106 -23.45 2.00 -7.37
C ALA A 106 -24.66 2.94 -7.35
N ALA A 107 -25.79 2.56 -6.72
CA ALA A 107 -27.00 3.38 -6.60
C ALA A 107 -27.01 4.32 -5.38
N LEU A 108 -25.99 4.24 -4.52
CA LEU A 108 -25.88 5.12 -3.35
C LEU A 108 -25.84 6.59 -3.77
N GLU A 109 -26.61 7.44 -3.09
CA GLU A 109 -26.72 8.85 -3.45
C GLU A 109 -25.33 9.53 -3.40
N PRO A 110 -24.87 10.13 -4.51
CA PRO A 110 -23.60 10.86 -4.55
C PRO A 110 -23.58 12.03 -3.58
N THR A 111 -22.43 12.30 -2.97
CA THR A 111 -22.23 13.41 -2.05
C THR A 111 -20.86 14.06 -2.23
N SER A 112 -20.60 15.16 -1.54
CA SER A 112 -19.30 15.86 -1.57
C SER A 112 -18.53 15.65 -0.28
N LEU A 113 -17.20 15.77 -0.34
CA LEU A 113 -16.33 15.62 0.83
C LEU A 113 -16.62 16.65 1.92
N PRO A 114 -16.88 17.93 1.61
CA PRO A 114 -17.31 18.90 2.63
C PRO A 114 -18.57 18.47 3.37
N ARG A 115 -19.58 17.95 2.64
CA ARG A 115 -20.83 17.47 3.25
C ARG A 115 -20.59 16.23 4.11
N LEU A 116 -19.80 15.27 3.63
CA LEU A 116 -19.45 14.07 4.38
C LEU A 116 -18.68 14.42 5.67
N PHE A 117 -17.75 15.37 5.60
CA PHE A 117 -16.98 15.81 6.76
C PHE A 117 -17.90 16.45 7.82
N LYS A 118 -18.80 17.35 7.40
CA LYS A 118 -19.83 17.94 8.28
C LYS A 118 -20.71 16.86 8.93
N GLN A 119 -21.09 15.82 8.19
CA GLN A 119 -21.87 14.68 8.71
C GLN A 119 -21.08 13.86 9.74
N ALA A 120 -19.82 13.51 9.46
CA ALA A 120 -18.96 12.79 10.40
C ALA A 120 -18.80 13.57 11.72
N THR A 121 -18.54 14.87 11.62
CA THR A 121 -18.40 15.76 12.79
C THR A 121 -19.70 15.90 13.58
N ALA A 122 -20.85 16.05 12.91
CA ALA A 122 -22.14 16.15 13.59
C ALA A 122 -22.50 14.88 14.37
N ARG A 123 -22.04 13.72 13.89
CA ARG A 123 -22.33 12.42 14.51
C ARG A 123 -21.47 12.15 15.75
N PHE A 124 -20.17 12.45 15.68
CA PHE A 124 -19.21 12.11 16.71
C PHE A 124 -18.27 13.28 17.06
N PRO A 125 -18.82 14.45 17.47
CA PRO A 125 -18.04 15.68 17.60
C PRO A 125 -16.87 15.54 18.59
N ASP A 126 -17.12 14.90 19.73
CA ASP A 126 -16.15 14.78 20.83
C ASP A 126 -15.23 13.55 20.72
N LYS A 127 -15.45 12.68 19.72
CA LYS A 127 -14.63 11.47 19.56
C LYS A 127 -13.30 11.83 18.86
N PRO A 128 -12.20 11.11 19.16
CA PRO A 128 -10.90 11.40 18.58
C PRO A 128 -10.87 11.10 17.07
N ALA A 129 -10.53 12.11 16.28
CA ALA A 129 -10.33 12.02 14.83
C ALA A 129 -8.84 11.80 14.50
N LEU A 130 -7.97 12.64 15.06
CA LEU A 130 -6.54 12.67 14.73
C LEU A 130 -5.67 12.51 15.98
N ARG A 131 -4.55 11.80 15.85
CA ARG A 131 -3.54 11.68 16.91
C ARG A 131 -2.13 11.79 16.36
N VAL A 132 -1.34 12.67 16.96
CA VAL A 132 0.08 12.90 16.60
C VAL A 132 0.93 12.90 17.87
N GLU A 133 2.16 12.40 17.78
CA GLU A 133 3.10 12.42 18.91
C GLU A 133 3.57 13.87 19.16
N ALA A 134 3.59 14.30 20.43
CA ALA A 134 4.06 15.63 20.78
C ALA A 134 5.57 15.76 20.49
N ASP A 135 5.95 16.84 19.80
CA ASP A 135 7.33 17.22 19.46
C ASP A 135 8.18 16.16 18.72
N GLY A 136 7.57 15.08 18.21
CA GLY A 136 8.28 13.99 17.53
C GLY A 136 9.28 13.21 18.42
N VAL A 137 9.25 13.45 19.73
CA VAL A 137 10.13 12.81 20.72
C VAL A 137 9.45 11.59 21.31
N ASN A 138 10.10 10.42 21.22
CA ASN A 138 9.62 9.17 21.84
C ASN A 138 9.26 9.41 23.32
N GLY A 139 7.98 9.27 23.65
CA GLY A 139 7.50 9.39 25.03
C GLY A 139 7.05 10.79 25.47
N GLY A 140 7.00 11.76 24.56
CA GLY A 140 6.45 13.11 24.80
C GLY A 140 4.92 13.18 24.98
N GLY A 141 4.22 12.07 24.76
CA GLY A 141 2.76 11.98 24.82
C GLY A 141 2.10 12.15 23.45
N TRP A 142 0.76 12.12 23.41
CA TRP A 142 -0.02 12.20 22.17
C TRP A 142 -0.96 13.41 22.22
N VAL A 143 -0.89 14.26 21.22
CA VAL A 143 -1.89 15.30 20.96
C VAL A 143 -3.06 14.66 20.22
N THR A 144 -4.28 14.95 20.65
CA THR A 144 -5.51 14.42 20.06
C THR A 144 -6.36 15.58 19.57
N TYR A 145 -6.86 15.49 18.34
CA TYR A 145 -7.93 16.34 17.84
C TYR A 145 -9.22 15.52 17.79
N SER A 146 -10.27 16.05 18.38
CA SER A 146 -11.64 15.58 18.17
C SER A 146 -12.11 15.88 16.74
N TRP A 147 -13.20 15.25 16.30
CA TRP A 147 -13.81 15.57 15.01
C TRP A 147 -14.29 17.03 14.93
N ALA A 148 -14.77 17.60 16.05
CA ALA A 148 -15.16 19.00 16.13
C ALA A 148 -13.96 19.95 15.98
N GLU A 149 -12.85 19.68 16.67
CA GLU A 149 -11.62 20.47 16.55
C GLU A 149 -11.03 20.36 15.14
N TYR A 150 -10.97 19.15 14.57
CA TYR A 150 -10.46 18.95 13.21
C TYR A 150 -11.28 19.72 12.17
N TYR A 151 -12.61 19.69 12.29
CA TYR A 151 -13.51 20.45 11.40
C TYR A 151 -13.34 21.96 11.58
N ALA A 152 -13.30 22.45 12.83
CA ALA A 152 -13.13 23.87 13.13
C ALA A 152 -11.80 24.42 12.60
N GLU A 153 -10.69 23.71 12.78
CA GLU A 153 -9.39 24.12 12.24
C GLU A 153 -9.39 24.13 10.70
N SER A 154 -10.08 23.17 10.07
CA SER A 154 -10.25 23.15 8.61
C SER A 154 -11.11 24.34 8.12
N GLN A 155 -12.14 24.73 8.87
CA GLN A 155 -12.91 25.94 8.57
C GLN A 155 -12.06 27.21 8.69
N ARG A 156 -11.15 27.29 9.66
CA ARG A 156 -10.23 28.43 9.80
C ARG A 156 -9.28 28.54 8.60
N VAL A 157 -8.76 27.42 8.11
CA VAL A 157 -8.00 27.41 6.84
C VAL A 157 -8.87 27.90 5.69
N ALA A 158 -10.11 27.42 5.58
CA ALA A 158 -11.03 27.86 4.52
C ALA A 158 -11.28 29.37 4.57
N GLN A 159 -11.54 29.94 5.75
CA GLN A 159 -11.69 31.39 5.94
C GLN A 159 -10.44 32.15 5.48
N SER A 160 -9.25 31.69 5.85
CA SER A 160 -7.99 32.32 5.45
C SER A 160 -7.71 32.22 3.95
N LEU A 161 -8.06 31.09 3.31
CA LEU A 161 -7.98 30.94 1.86
C LEU A 161 -8.92 31.94 1.15
N LEU A 162 -10.16 32.09 1.63
CA LEU A 162 -11.11 33.06 1.10
C LEU A 162 -10.62 34.51 1.32
N ALA A 163 -10.04 34.80 2.48
CA ALA A 163 -9.46 36.12 2.79
C ALA A 163 -8.29 36.47 1.85
N LEU A 164 -7.51 35.47 1.41
CA LEU A 164 -6.46 35.65 0.40
C LEU A 164 -7.00 35.85 -1.02
N GLY A 165 -8.27 35.54 -1.26
CA GLY A 165 -8.93 35.63 -2.57
C GLY A 165 -8.93 34.31 -3.35
N LEU A 166 -8.93 33.16 -2.68
CA LEU A 166 -9.12 31.86 -3.35
C LEU A 166 -10.51 31.78 -4.00
N GLU A 167 -10.57 31.49 -5.30
CA GLU A 167 -11.83 31.34 -6.04
C GLU A 167 -12.33 29.89 -6.06
N ALA A 168 -13.54 29.67 -6.59
CA ALA A 168 -14.07 28.31 -6.70
C ALA A 168 -13.20 27.50 -7.66
N HIS A 169 -13.01 26.23 -7.37
CA HIS A 169 -12.16 25.30 -8.13
C HIS A 169 -10.67 25.62 -8.09
N ASP A 170 -10.24 26.72 -7.46
CA ASP A 170 -8.83 27.04 -7.31
C ASP A 170 -8.02 25.93 -6.64
N ARG A 171 -6.76 25.83 -7.07
CA ARG A 171 -5.89 24.72 -6.71
C ARG A 171 -4.87 25.20 -5.71
N VAL A 172 -4.63 24.39 -4.70
CA VAL A 172 -3.51 24.59 -3.77
C VAL A 172 -2.54 23.44 -3.89
N ASN A 173 -1.27 23.71 -3.65
CA ASN A 173 -0.29 22.64 -3.47
C ASN A 173 -0.03 22.45 -1.98
N ILE A 174 0.21 21.21 -1.57
CA ILE A 174 0.62 20.87 -0.21
C ILE A 174 1.91 20.04 -0.34
N ILE A 175 2.98 20.36 0.39
CA ILE A 175 4.28 19.64 0.34
C ILE A 175 4.90 19.40 1.73
N GLY A 176 5.23 18.15 2.04
CA GLY A 176 5.48 17.73 3.42
C GLY A 176 5.10 16.27 3.69
N PHE A 177 5.44 15.81 4.89
CA PHE A 177 5.06 14.52 5.45
C PHE A 177 3.66 14.57 6.06
N ASN A 178 3.12 13.39 6.39
CA ASN A 178 1.80 13.25 6.96
C ASN A 178 1.72 13.93 8.33
N SER A 179 0.83 14.91 8.48
CA SER A 179 0.59 15.61 9.74
C SER A 179 -0.86 16.10 9.84
N PRO A 180 -1.34 16.52 11.02
CA PRO A 180 -2.64 17.18 11.13
C PRO A 180 -2.76 18.42 10.23
N GLU A 181 -1.72 19.24 10.11
CA GLU A 181 -1.71 20.44 9.25
C GLU A 181 -1.95 20.08 7.78
N TRP A 182 -1.41 18.95 7.31
CA TRP A 182 -1.71 18.44 5.97
C TRP A 182 -3.20 18.17 5.78
N PHE A 183 -3.78 17.41 6.71
CA PHE A 183 -5.19 17.04 6.70
C PHE A 183 -6.11 18.27 6.79
N ILE A 184 -5.72 19.24 7.62
CA ILE A 184 -6.45 20.49 7.84
C ILE A 184 -6.35 21.38 6.59
N ALA A 185 -5.19 21.45 5.95
CA ALA A 185 -4.99 22.22 4.72
C ALA A 185 -5.83 21.64 3.55
N GLU A 186 -5.82 20.32 3.37
CA GLU A 186 -6.59 19.64 2.34
C GLU A 186 -8.10 19.83 2.53
N MET A 187 -8.61 19.56 3.73
CA MET A 187 -10.05 19.72 4.00
C MET A 187 -10.49 21.19 4.03
N GLY A 188 -9.64 22.10 4.51
CA GLY A 188 -9.92 23.54 4.44
C GLY A 188 -10.00 24.06 3.01
N THR A 189 -9.18 23.51 2.10
CA THR A 189 -9.27 23.83 0.67
C THR A 189 -10.58 23.35 0.07
N LEU A 190 -11.00 22.13 0.37
CA LEU A 190 -12.29 21.59 -0.07
C LEU A 190 -13.48 22.40 0.49
N LEU A 191 -13.41 22.82 1.76
CA LEU A 191 -14.43 23.68 2.39
C LEU A 191 -14.50 25.07 1.74
N ALA A 192 -13.36 25.61 1.25
CA ALA A 192 -13.32 26.85 0.48
C ALA A 192 -13.82 26.69 -0.98
N GLY A 193 -14.11 25.45 -1.41
CA GLY A 193 -14.56 25.12 -2.76
C GLY A 193 -13.44 24.93 -3.77
N GLY A 194 -12.19 24.78 -3.31
CA GLY A 194 -11.02 24.48 -4.15
C GLY A 194 -10.67 22.99 -4.20
N ALA A 195 -9.54 22.68 -4.82
CA ALA A 195 -8.96 21.33 -4.89
C ALA A 195 -7.48 21.32 -4.47
N ALA A 196 -7.04 20.24 -3.83
CA ALA A 196 -5.64 20.10 -3.40
C ALA A 196 -4.82 19.26 -4.39
N ALA A 197 -3.54 19.60 -4.54
CA ALA A 197 -2.52 18.80 -5.21
C ALA A 197 -1.39 18.48 -4.23
N GLY A 198 -1.33 17.23 -3.78
CA GLY A 198 -0.24 16.77 -2.92
C GLY A 198 1.07 16.64 -3.69
N VAL A 199 2.16 17.16 -3.13
CA VAL A 199 3.51 17.08 -3.69
C VAL A 199 4.41 16.28 -2.76
N TYR A 200 5.09 15.27 -3.30
CA TYR A 200 6.03 14.47 -2.52
C TYR A 200 7.12 15.35 -1.91
N ALA A 201 7.36 15.23 -0.61
CA ALA A 201 8.39 16.01 0.09
C ALA A 201 9.80 15.79 -0.48
N SER A 202 10.04 14.61 -1.09
CA SER A 202 11.30 14.24 -1.75
C SER A 202 11.48 14.85 -3.15
N ASN A 203 10.44 15.44 -3.74
CA ASN A 203 10.56 16.07 -5.06
C ASN A 203 11.59 17.20 -5.05
N GLY A 204 12.42 17.24 -6.09
CA GLY A 204 13.34 18.35 -6.34
C GLY A 204 12.62 19.61 -6.85
N PRO A 205 13.30 20.77 -6.87
CA PRO A 205 12.70 22.05 -7.28
C PRO A 205 12.03 22.01 -8.66
N ASP A 206 12.61 21.33 -9.65
CA ASP A 206 12.04 21.26 -11.01
C ASP A 206 10.69 20.53 -11.05
N ALA A 207 10.56 19.44 -10.28
CA ALA A 207 9.30 18.71 -10.16
C ALA A 207 8.25 19.56 -9.42
N CYS A 208 8.64 20.26 -8.36
CA CYS A 208 7.76 21.20 -7.65
C CYS A 208 7.30 22.34 -8.57
N LYS A 209 8.22 22.88 -9.40
CA LYS A 209 7.92 23.92 -10.38
C LYS A 209 6.92 23.43 -11.40
N TYR A 210 7.17 22.27 -12.01
CA TYR A 210 6.25 21.69 -12.98
C TYR A 210 4.85 21.54 -12.38
N ILE A 211 4.74 20.94 -11.19
CA ILE A 211 3.45 20.71 -10.54
C ILE A 211 2.74 22.03 -10.23
N ALA A 212 3.41 23.02 -9.63
CA ALA A 212 2.81 24.30 -9.28
C ALA A 212 2.34 25.13 -10.48
N VAL A 213 3.10 25.11 -11.57
CA VAL A 213 2.71 25.79 -12.81
C VAL A 213 1.56 25.05 -13.49
N HIS A 214 1.67 23.73 -13.60
CA HIS A 214 0.68 22.89 -14.26
C HIS A 214 -0.67 22.89 -13.53
N SER A 215 -0.68 22.89 -12.19
CA SER A 215 -1.91 23.05 -11.39
C SER A 215 -2.37 24.50 -11.25
N SER A 216 -1.60 25.48 -11.72
CA SER A 216 -1.85 26.90 -11.49
C SER A 216 -2.12 27.19 -10.00
N ALA A 217 -1.24 26.67 -9.14
CA ALA A 217 -1.42 26.72 -7.69
C ALA A 217 -1.51 28.16 -7.17
N ARG A 218 -2.58 28.45 -6.43
CA ARG A 218 -2.89 29.77 -5.86
C ARG A 218 -2.32 29.95 -4.47
N VAL A 219 -2.25 28.88 -3.69
CA VAL A 219 -1.60 28.86 -2.37
C VAL A 219 -0.77 27.59 -2.27
N ILE A 220 0.40 27.67 -1.62
CA ILE A 220 1.28 26.52 -1.45
C ILE A 220 1.60 26.36 0.04
N PHE A 221 1.09 25.29 0.63
CA PHE A 221 1.38 24.90 2.00
C PHE A 221 2.68 24.07 2.03
N CYS A 222 3.61 24.45 2.91
CA CYS A 222 4.95 23.89 3.00
C CYS A 222 5.33 23.43 4.42
N GLU A 223 5.79 22.19 4.58
CA GLU A 223 6.44 21.73 5.81
C GLU A 223 7.88 22.25 5.87
N GLY A 224 8.12 23.22 6.75
CA GLY A 224 9.43 23.80 6.98
C GLY A 224 9.94 24.69 5.85
N LEU A 225 10.95 25.49 6.18
CA LEU A 225 11.52 26.50 5.27
C LEU A 225 12.22 25.88 4.05
N GLN A 226 12.74 24.66 4.19
CA GLN A 226 13.38 23.93 3.08
C GLN A 226 12.43 23.71 1.89
N GLN A 227 11.14 23.53 2.14
CA GLN A 227 10.15 23.37 1.08
C GLN A 227 9.76 24.73 0.48
N VAL A 228 9.63 25.75 1.33
CA VAL A 228 9.41 27.15 0.90
C VAL A 228 10.50 27.60 -0.06
N ASP A 229 11.76 27.31 0.26
CA ASP A 229 12.93 27.70 -0.54
C ASP A 229 12.91 27.12 -1.96
N LYS A 230 12.33 25.92 -2.15
CA LYS A 230 12.15 25.35 -3.49
C LYS A 230 11.30 26.27 -4.36
N TYR A 231 10.15 26.74 -3.87
CA TYR A 231 9.23 27.60 -4.61
C TYR A 231 9.76 29.01 -4.79
N LEU A 232 10.46 29.55 -3.80
CA LEU A 232 11.10 30.88 -3.91
C LEU A 232 12.16 30.92 -5.02
N GLY A 233 12.83 29.78 -5.28
CA GLY A 233 13.80 29.63 -6.37
C GLY A 233 13.21 29.81 -7.77
N PHE A 234 11.90 29.62 -7.94
CA PHE A 234 11.18 29.81 -9.21
C PHE A 234 9.92 30.69 -9.05
N ARG A 235 9.94 31.62 -8.09
CA ARG A 235 8.78 32.47 -7.75
C ARG A 235 8.24 33.30 -8.91
N GLU A 236 9.06 33.62 -9.91
CA GLU A 236 8.65 34.36 -11.12
C GLU A 236 7.78 33.52 -12.06
N GLN A 237 7.91 32.18 -12.01
CA GLN A 237 7.15 31.27 -12.86
C GLN A 237 5.79 30.88 -12.27
N VAL A 238 5.47 31.34 -11.05
CA VAL A 238 4.16 31.13 -10.40
C VAL A 238 3.47 32.48 -10.10
N PRO A 239 3.22 33.32 -11.11
CA PRO A 239 2.75 34.70 -10.93
C PRO A 239 1.38 34.77 -10.23
N ASP A 240 0.54 33.76 -10.42
CA ASP A 240 -0.81 33.67 -9.84
C ASP A 240 -0.84 33.13 -8.41
N CYS A 241 0.32 32.70 -7.88
CA CYS A 241 0.43 32.24 -6.49
C CYS A 241 0.31 33.44 -5.54
N LEU A 242 -0.73 33.40 -4.71
CA LEU A 242 -1.13 34.41 -3.74
C LEU A 242 -0.28 34.36 -2.47
N ALA A 243 0.14 33.17 -2.03
CA ALA A 243 0.93 33.01 -0.80
C ALA A 243 1.65 31.66 -0.70
N LEU A 244 2.76 31.64 0.04
CA LEU A 244 3.33 30.44 0.64
C LEU A 244 2.98 30.41 2.13
N VAL A 245 2.55 29.26 2.64
CA VAL A 245 2.19 29.08 4.05
C VAL A 245 3.09 27.99 4.64
N VAL A 246 3.84 28.29 5.69
CA VAL A 246 4.77 27.35 6.31
C VAL A 246 4.27 26.85 7.65
N TRP A 247 4.30 25.53 7.86
CA TRP A 247 4.11 24.90 9.18
C TRP A 247 5.37 24.16 9.60
N GLY A 248 5.44 23.78 10.88
CA GLY A 248 6.58 23.08 11.49
C GLY A 248 7.24 23.88 12.63
N GLY A 249 7.90 23.16 13.53
CA GLY A 249 8.54 23.75 14.71
C GLY A 249 9.90 24.39 14.42
N GLY A 250 10.34 25.29 15.31
CA GLY A 250 11.69 25.86 15.28
C GLY A 250 11.93 26.91 14.19
N ILE A 251 10.88 27.45 13.58
CA ILE A 251 10.96 28.49 12.56
C ILE A 251 10.79 29.85 13.23
N SER A 252 11.81 30.72 13.15
CA SER A 252 11.73 32.06 13.72
C SER A 252 10.94 33.03 12.82
N PRO A 253 10.26 34.04 13.39
CA PRO A 253 9.63 35.10 12.60
C PRO A 253 10.60 35.83 11.66
N GLU A 254 11.87 35.96 12.07
CA GLU A 254 12.92 36.60 11.27
C GLU A 254 13.23 35.81 9.98
N GLU A 255 13.29 34.47 10.08
CA GLU A 255 13.53 33.62 8.91
C GLU A 255 12.38 33.63 7.90
N ILE A 256 11.15 33.80 8.39
CA ILE A 256 9.96 33.98 7.55
C ILE A 256 9.98 35.37 6.90
N ALA A 257 10.24 36.42 7.67
CA ALA A 257 10.32 37.79 7.18
C ALA A 257 11.40 37.97 6.10
N ALA A 258 12.57 37.33 6.28
CA ALA A 258 13.64 37.33 5.28
C ALA A 258 13.16 36.79 3.93
N ARG A 259 12.37 35.71 3.92
CA ARG A 259 11.82 35.09 2.70
C ARG A 259 10.66 35.89 2.12
N ALA A 260 9.77 36.42 2.95
CA ALA A 260 8.67 37.26 2.54
C ALA A 260 9.13 38.59 1.89
N SER A 261 10.35 39.04 2.22
CA SER A 261 10.94 40.27 1.66
C SER A 261 11.55 40.11 0.26
N LEU A 262 11.63 38.88 -0.28
CA LEU A 262 12.24 38.64 -1.58
C LEU A 262 11.42 39.30 -2.72
N PRO A 263 12.06 40.10 -3.60
CA PRO A 263 11.36 40.80 -4.67
C PRO A 263 10.90 39.84 -5.77
N ARG A 264 9.79 40.19 -6.42
CA ARG A 264 9.30 39.56 -7.66
C ARG A 264 9.42 40.52 -8.84
N GLU A 265 9.81 40.00 -10.00
CA GLU A 265 9.80 40.73 -11.27
C GLU A 265 8.33 40.91 -11.71
N GLY A 266 7.76 42.11 -11.46
CA GLY A 266 6.34 42.39 -11.71
C GLY A 266 5.60 43.07 -10.54
N GLY A 267 6.27 43.27 -9.40
CA GLY A 267 5.86 44.23 -8.38
C GLY A 267 4.92 43.73 -7.27
N ARG A 268 4.22 42.59 -7.45
CA ARG A 268 3.47 41.95 -6.34
C ARG A 268 4.38 40.99 -5.58
N PRO A 269 4.71 41.24 -4.30
CA PRO A 269 5.47 40.30 -3.48
C PRO A 269 4.75 38.95 -3.35
N LEU A 270 5.51 37.87 -3.18
CA LEU A 270 4.97 36.58 -2.76
C LEU A 270 5.06 36.50 -1.24
N PRO A 271 3.96 36.74 -0.50
CA PRO A 271 4.01 36.65 0.95
C PRO A 271 4.31 35.23 1.40
N VAL A 272 5.08 35.12 2.49
CA VAL A 272 5.33 33.88 3.22
C VAL A 272 4.73 34.05 4.61
N TYR A 273 3.73 33.25 4.96
CA TYR A 273 3.06 33.29 6.25
C TYR A 273 3.49 32.11 7.11
N SER A 274 3.68 32.34 8.41
CA SER A 274 3.61 31.24 9.38
C SER A 274 2.19 30.65 9.38
N TRP A 275 2.04 29.40 9.81
CA TRP A 275 0.73 28.77 9.95
C TRP A 275 -0.24 29.62 10.80
N SER A 276 0.23 30.14 11.93
CA SER A 276 -0.56 31.00 12.82
C SER A 276 -0.96 32.33 12.18
N ASP A 277 -0.04 33.00 11.47
CA ASP A 277 -0.34 34.28 10.82
C ASP A 277 -1.31 34.09 9.65
N PHE A 278 -1.16 32.99 8.91
CA PHE A 278 -2.12 32.60 7.88
C PHE A 278 -3.51 32.38 8.47
N LEU A 279 -3.65 31.60 9.55
CA LEU A 279 -4.95 31.38 10.20
C LEU A 279 -5.57 32.67 10.75
N ALA A 280 -4.77 33.68 11.10
CA ALA A 280 -5.27 34.98 11.56
C ALA A 280 -5.95 35.79 10.44
N LEU A 281 -5.59 35.58 9.17
CA LEU A 281 -6.20 36.26 8.02
C LEU A 281 -7.70 35.98 7.93
N GLY A 282 -8.14 34.77 8.27
CA GLY A 282 -9.53 34.34 8.15
C GLY A 282 -10.51 35.03 9.09
N GLY A 283 -10.03 35.77 10.11
CA GLY A 283 -10.89 36.44 11.10
C GLY A 283 -11.87 37.47 10.51
N VAL A 284 -11.64 37.91 9.27
CA VAL A 284 -12.52 38.86 8.54
C VAL A 284 -13.61 38.18 7.71
N VAL A 285 -13.50 36.86 7.45
CA VAL A 285 -14.45 36.10 6.62
C VAL A 285 -15.45 35.38 7.53
N PRO A 286 -16.77 35.61 7.40
CA PRO A 286 -17.75 34.92 8.23
C PRO A 286 -17.85 33.43 7.87
N LEU A 287 -18.09 32.57 8.87
CA LEU A 287 -18.25 31.12 8.64
C LEU A 287 -19.39 30.79 7.65
N SER A 288 -20.43 31.62 7.58
CA SER A 288 -21.52 31.46 6.61
C SER A 288 -21.04 31.51 5.15
N GLU A 289 -19.94 32.21 4.87
CA GLU A 289 -19.34 32.24 3.52
C GLU A 289 -18.63 30.92 3.21
N VAL A 290 -17.90 30.35 4.19
CA VAL A 290 -17.34 28.99 4.07
C VAL A 290 -18.44 27.96 3.88
N GLU A 291 -19.55 28.07 4.62
CA GLU A 291 -20.70 27.18 4.45
C GLU A 291 -21.27 27.27 3.04
N ALA A 292 -21.51 28.48 2.53
CA ALA A 292 -22.01 28.69 1.17
C ALA A 292 -21.06 28.10 0.11
N ARG A 293 -19.75 28.28 0.27
CA ARG A 293 -18.73 27.67 -0.59
C ARG A 293 -18.77 26.15 -0.55
N SER A 294 -18.80 25.58 0.65
CA SER A 294 -18.82 24.13 0.87
C SER A 294 -20.09 23.47 0.32
N GLU A 295 -21.25 24.14 0.40
CA GLU A 295 -22.53 23.65 -0.12
C GLU A 295 -22.60 23.69 -1.65
N ALA A 296 -21.86 24.60 -2.28
CA ALA A 296 -21.74 24.67 -3.73
C ALA A 296 -20.85 23.58 -4.34
N VAL A 297 -20.07 22.85 -3.52
CA VAL A 297 -19.25 21.73 -4.01
C VAL A 297 -20.13 20.54 -4.37
N ARG A 298 -20.08 20.14 -5.64
CA ARG A 298 -20.84 19.02 -6.19
C ARG A 298 -20.03 17.72 -6.16
N PRO A 299 -20.69 16.54 -6.13
CA PRO A 299 -20.01 15.24 -6.14
C PRO A 299 -19.05 15.06 -7.33
N GLY A 300 -19.39 15.61 -8.51
CA GLY A 300 -18.57 15.52 -9.71
C GLY A 300 -17.42 16.53 -9.80
N HIS A 301 -17.30 17.48 -8.87
CA HIS A 301 -16.16 18.40 -8.86
C HIS A 301 -14.87 17.70 -8.41
N VAL A 302 -13.73 18.16 -8.93
CA VAL A 302 -12.40 17.73 -8.49
C VAL A 302 -12.26 17.92 -6.99
N ALA A 303 -11.89 16.85 -6.29
CA ALA A 303 -11.47 16.93 -4.89
C ALA A 303 -9.95 17.10 -4.79
N THR A 304 -9.21 16.33 -5.59
CA THR A 304 -7.75 16.25 -5.47
C THR A 304 -7.11 15.90 -6.82
N LEU A 305 -5.89 16.41 -7.02
CA LEU A 305 -5.04 16.12 -8.16
C LEU A 305 -3.91 15.19 -7.73
N VAL A 306 -3.89 13.98 -8.29
CA VAL A 306 -2.86 12.98 -8.00
C VAL A 306 -1.86 12.97 -9.15
N TYR A 307 -0.67 13.49 -8.91
CA TYR A 307 0.41 13.48 -9.91
C TYR A 307 1.08 12.10 -9.96
N THR A 308 0.96 11.42 -11.11
CA THR A 308 1.53 10.10 -11.33
C THR A 308 2.81 10.20 -12.15
N SER A 309 3.91 9.63 -11.64
CA SER A 309 5.14 9.47 -12.42
C SER A 309 4.95 8.33 -13.43
N GLY A 310 4.75 8.67 -14.71
CA GLY A 310 4.75 7.69 -15.79
C GLY A 310 6.14 7.11 -16.09
N THR A 311 6.19 6.12 -16.99
CA THR A 311 7.46 5.50 -17.44
C THR A 311 8.31 6.43 -18.32
N THR A 312 7.72 7.49 -18.87
CA THR A 312 8.40 8.52 -19.68
C THR A 312 7.74 9.90 -19.47
N GLY A 313 8.54 10.98 -19.45
CA GLY A 313 8.05 12.37 -19.45
C GLY A 313 7.63 12.96 -18.09
N ASN A 314 7.01 14.14 -18.16
CA ASN A 314 6.51 14.85 -16.97
C ASN A 314 5.31 14.11 -16.34
N PRO A 315 5.12 14.20 -15.00
CA PRO A 315 3.99 13.56 -14.33
C PRO A 315 2.62 14.01 -14.87
N LYS A 316 1.67 13.08 -14.96
CA LYS A 316 0.26 13.39 -15.33
C LYS A 316 -0.55 13.71 -14.08
N ALA A 317 -1.41 14.71 -14.13
CA ALA A 317 -2.32 15.03 -13.03
C ALA A 317 -3.64 14.27 -13.21
N VAL A 318 -3.85 13.21 -12.44
CA VAL A 318 -5.13 12.49 -12.39
C VAL A 318 -6.12 13.33 -11.59
N MET A 319 -7.24 13.70 -12.20
CA MET A 319 -8.32 14.41 -11.53
C MET A 319 -9.27 13.43 -10.86
N VAL A 320 -9.33 13.45 -9.54
CA VAL A 320 -10.19 12.58 -8.75
C VAL A 320 -11.34 13.41 -8.17
N SER A 321 -12.58 13.02 -8.45
CA SER A 321 -13.77 13.74 -7.97
C SER A 321 -14.07 13.47 -6.50
N ASN A 322 -14.90 14.32 -5.91
CA ASN A 322 -15.44 14.11 -4.56
C ASN A 322 -16.14 12.74 -4.44
N ASP A 323 -17.00 12.40 -5.42
CA ASP A 323 -17.71 11.12 -5.42
C ASP A 323 -16.77 9.93 -5.54
N ASN A 324 -15.78 10.02 -6.44
CA ASN A 324 -14.83 8.93 -6.65
C ASN A 324 -14.17 8.50 -5.33
N MET A 325 -13.68 9.47 -4.54
CA MET A 325 -12.99 9.17 -3.29
C MET A 325 -13.91 8.52 -2.25
N ILE A 326 -15.10 9.09 -2.10
CA ILE A 326 -16.07 8.69 -1.08
C ILE A 326 -16.62 7.30 -1.42
N TRP A 327 -17.09 7.13 -2.65
CA TRP A 327 -17.74 5.90 -3.09
C TRP A 327 -16.75 4.73 -3.10
N THR A 328 -15.52 4.94 -3.59
CA THR A 328 -14.51 3.89 -3.64
C THR A 328 -14.12 3.43 -2.23
N SER A 329 -13.92 4.37 -1.30
CA SER A 329 -13.62 4.05 0.10
C SER A 329 -14.76 3.26 0.76
N LEU A 330 -16.00 3.67 0.54
CA LEU A 330 -17.18 3.00 1.05
C LEU A 330 -17.36 1.59 0.47
N SER A 331 -17.34 1.46 -0.86
CA SER A 331 -17.51 0.20 -1.57
C SER A 331 -16.42 -0.81 -1.20
N ALA A 332 -15.16 -0.39 -1.09
CA ALA A 332 -14.06 -1.26 -0.69
C ALA A 332 -14.17 -1.72 0.78
N SER A 333 -14.69 -0.88 1.67
CA SER A 333 -14.85 -1.22 3.08
C SER A 333 -15.99 -2.22 3.36
N SER A 334 -17.01 -2.22 2.51
CA SER A 334 -18.26 -2.96 2.75
C SER A 334 -18.08 -4.49 2.86
N PRO A 335 -17.46 -5.20 1.88
CA PRO A 335 -17.28 -6.65 1.96
C PRO A 335 -16.55 -7.08 3.23
N ILE A 336 -15.55 -6.30 3.64
CA ILE A 336 -14.74 -6.54 4.83
C ILE A 336 -15.63 -6.54 6.08
N PHE A 337 -16.47 -5.51 6.24
CA PHE A 337 -17.35 -5.41 7.40
C PHE A 337 -18.45 -6.48 7.39
N ALA A 338 -19.06 -6.72 6.24
CA ALA A 338 -20.11 -7.73 6.09
C ALA A 338 -19.58 -9.14 6.44
N GLU A 339 -18.37 -9.47 6.00
CA GLU A 339 -17.71 -10.73 6.34
C GLU A 339 -17.30 -10.80 7.81
N GLY A 340 -16.81 -9.71 8.39
CA GLY A 340 -16.51 -9.62 9.81
C GLY A 340 -17.73 -10.02 10.66
N VAL A 341 -18.91 -9.48 10.36
CA VAL A 341 -20.16 -9.83 11.03
C VAL A 341 -20.54 -11.28 10.81
N LYS A 342 -20.49 -11.77 9.56
CA LYS A 342 -20.76 -13.19 9.24
C LYS A 342 -19.82 -14.13 10.00
N ALA A 343 -18.58 -13.70 10.26
CA ALA A 343 -17.58 -14.44 11.03
C ALA A 343 -17.71 -14.27 12.56
N GLY A 344 -18.70 -13.51 13.04
CA GLY A 344 -18.89 -13.24 14.47
C GLY A 344 -17.86 -12.26 15.06
N VAL A 345 -17.13 -11.54 14.22
CA VAL A 345 -16.19 -10.49 14.64
C VAL A 345 -16.99 -9.23 14.93
N SER A 346 -16.94 -8.76 16.18
CA SER A 346 -17.49 -7.46 16.55
C SER A 346 -16.37 -6.43 16.60
N PRO A 347 -16.23 -5.54 15.59
CA PRO A 347 -15.25 -4.47 15.64
C PRO A 347 -15.48 -3.56 16.86
N PRO A 348 -14.40 -3.03 17.46
CA PRO A 348 -14.50 -2.07 18.57
C PRO A 348 -15.15 -0.78 18.09
N GLU A 349 -15.75 -0.01 19.00
CA GLU A 349 -16.37 1.30 18.67
C GLU A 349 -15.40 2.25 17.94
N ASN A 350 -14.14 2.30 18.40
CA ASN A 350 -13.07 3.07 17.76
C ASN A 350 -12.23 2.17 16.84
N LEU A 351 -12.34 2.39 15.53
CA LEU A 351 -11.42 1.85 14.54
C LEU A 351 -10.18 2.73 14.42
N LYS A 352 -9.02 2.13 14.19
CA LYS A 352 -7.74 2.86 14.21
C LYS A 352 -6.90 2.51 12.99
N ILE A 353 -6.33 3.52 12.36
CA ILE A 353 -5.34 3.40 11.30
C ILE A 353 -4.09 4.20 11.65
N VAL A 354 -2.95 3.79 11.09
CA VAL A 354 -1.70 4.54 11.18
C VAL A 354 -1.40 5.17 9.83
N SER A 355 -1.31 6.50 9.81
CA SER A 355 -0.98 7.29 8.62
C SER A 355 0.53 7.43 8.48
N TYR A 356 1.06 6.85 7.42
CA TYR A 356 2.49 6.90 7.07
C TYR A 356 2.74 6.81 5.56
N LEU A 357 1.71 6.44 4.78
CA LEU A 357 1.78 6.40 3.33
C LEU A 357 1.69 7.85 2.81
N PRO A 358 2.52 8.25 1.83
CA PRO A 358 2.53 9.63 1.37
C PRO A 358 1.13 10.11 0.96
N LEU A 359 0.67 11.23 1.53
CA LEU A 359 -0.64 11.82 1.20
C LEU A 359 -0.69 12.47 -0.19
N SER A 360 0.45 12.57 -0.87
CA SER A 360 0.52 12.87 -2.31
C SER A 360 0.09 11.68 -3.19
N HIS A 361 -0.10 10.50 -2.60
CA HIS A 361 -0.54 9.27 -3.28
C HIS A 361 -1.99 8.95 -2.91
N VAL A 362 -2.79 8.52 -3.90
CA VAL A 362 -4.23 8.24 -3.72
C VAL A 362 -4.51 7.24 -2.60
N LEU A 363 -3.66 6.24 -2.42
CA LEU A 363 -3.82 5.22 -1.39
C LEU A 363 -3.77 5.82 0.03
N GLY A 364 -2.86 6.78 0.27
CA GLY A 364 -2.78 7.48 1.54
C GLY A 364 -4.02 8.33 1.78
N GLN A 365 -4.49 9.05 0.77
CA GLN A 365 -5.71 9.87 0.88
C GLN A 365 -6.95 9.02 1.17
N ILE A 366 -7.18 7.95 0.38
CA ILE A 366 -8.36 7.08 0.55
C ILE A 366 -8.38 6.41 1.92
N LEU A 367 -7.24 5.94 2.41
CA LEU A 367 -7.16 5.18 3.66
C LEU A 367 -7.06 6.08 4.90
N ASP A 368 -6.19 7.09 4.86
CA ASP A 368 -5.83 7.84 6.07
C ASP A 368 -6.78 9.01 6.31
N LEU A 369 -7.30 9.61 5.24
CA LEU A 369 -8.15 10.81 5.28
C LEU A 369 -9.62 10.46 5.04
N ILE A 370 -9.94 9.82 3.90
CA ILE A 370 -11.32 9.58 3.48
C ILE A 370 -11.96 8.42 4.23
N GLY A 371 -11.24 7.31 4.41
CA GLY A 371 -11.72 6.13 5.15
C GLY A 371 -12.28 6.47 6.53
N PRO A 372 -11.55 7.22 7.38
CA PRO A 372 -12.04 7.63 8.68
C PRO A 372 -13.30 8.50 8.61
N MET A 373 -13.38 9.42 7.64
CA MET A 373 -14.59 10.22 7.42
C MET A 373 -15.77 9.35 7.00
N VAL A 374 -15.57 8.42 6.06
CA VAL A 374 -16.61 7.49 5.58
C VAL A 374 -17.11 6.63 6.74
N VAL A 375 -16.22 5.95 7.47
CA VAL A 375 -16.61 5.12 8.62
C VAL A 375 -17.38 5.93 9.66
N THR A 376 -16.89 7.11 9.98
CA THR A 376 -17.47 7.96 11.03
C THR A 376 -18.80 8.57 10.58
N ALA A 377 -18.99 8.88 9.29
CA ALA A 377 -20.26 9.38 8.78
C ALA A 377 -21.32 8.27 8.63
N CYS A 378 -20.92 7.02 8.37
CA CYS A 378 -21.83 5.92 8.04
C CYS A 378 -22.86 5.59 9.13
N GLY A 379 -24.11 5.36 8.72
CA GLY A 379 -25.34 5.16 9.49
C GLY A 379 -26.24 6.40 9.48
N ALA A 380 -27.44 6.34 10.07
CA ALA A 380 -28.39 7.48 10.09
C ALA A 380 -28.76 8.02 8.69
N GLY A 381 -28.90 7.12 7.71
CA GLY A 381 -29.33 7.46 6.35
C GLY A 381 -28.20 7.54 5.30
N TYR A 382 -26.94 7.37 5.68
CA TYR A 382 -25.81 7.35 4.76
C TYR A 382 -24.93 6.09 4.94
N GLY A 383 -24.75 5.27 3.91
CA GLY A 383 -23.96 4.03 4.00
C GLY A 383 -24.57 2.92 4.87
N PRO A 384 -23.84 1.81 5.13
CA PRO A 384 -24.39 0.66 5.84
C PRO A 384 -24.56 0.92 7.35
N ASP A 385 -25.73 0.59 7.89
CA ASP A 385 -26.06 0.70 9.32
C ASP A 385 -25.11 -0.09 10.24
N LEU A 386 -24.39 -1.06 9.69
CA LEU A 386 -23.41 -1.84 10.44
C LEU A 386 -22.28 -0.97 11.05
N LEU A 387 -21.96 0.15 10.42
CA LEU A 387 -20.96 1.11 10.90
C LEU A 387 -21.55 2.19 11.80
N ALA A 388 -22.86 2.15 12.09
CA ALA A 388 -23.55 3.26 12.74
C ALA A 388 -23.04 3.60 14.14
N ARG A 389 -22.38 2.65 14.81
CA ARG A 389 -21.81 2.84 16.16
C ARG A 389 -20.30 3.08 16.14
N HIS A 390 -19.71 3.18 14.97
CA HIS A 390 -18.26 3.19 14.79
C HIS A 390 -17.78 4.57 14.39
N TYR A 391 -16.64 4.95 14.92
CA TYR A 391 -15.86 6.08 14.45
C TYR A 391 -14.42 5.63 14.26
N MET A 392 -13.63 6.44 13.57
CA MET A 392 -12.26 6.06 13.26
C MET A 392 -11.26 7.16 13.61
N THR A 393 -10.16 6.77 14.25
CA THR A 393 -9.04 7.66 14.59
C THR A 393 -7.82 7.36 13.70
N THR A 394 -7.27 8.41 13.10
CA THR A 394 -6.00 8.37 12.36
C THR A 394 -4.83 8.73 13.29
N TRP A 395 -3.84 7.83 13.35
CA TRP A 395 -2.62 8.03 14.12
C TRP A 395 -1.45 8.33 13.18
N PHE A 396 -0.88 9.53 13.28
CA PHE A 396 0.26 9.93 12.46
C PHE A 396 1.53 9.22 12.93
N ALA A 397 2.20 8.54 12.00
CA ALA A 397 3.55 8.08 12.20
C ALA A 397 4.53 9.23 12.01
N ARG A 398 5.72 9.12 12.62
CA ARG A 398 6.76 10.14 12.47
C ARG A 398 7.28 10.20 11.02
N PRO A 399 7.86 11.34 10.59
CA PRO A 399 8.49 11.46 9.26
C PRO A 399 9.58 10.41 8.98
N ASP A 400 10.16 9.81 10.02
CA ASP A 400 11.16 8.76 9.92
C ASP A 400 10.58 7.33 9.94
N ALA A 401 9.26 7.16 9.85
CA ALA A 401 8.60 5.85 9.93
C ALA A 401 9.06 4.86 8.85
N LEU A 402 9.25 5.32 7.61
CA LEU A 402 9.76 4.49 6.50
C LEU A 402 11.29 4.38 6.49
N LYS A 403 11.92 5.35 7.15
CA LYS A 403 13.36 5.48 7.34
C LYS A 403 13.85 4.41 8.32
N SER A 404 13.31 4.38 9.54
CA SER A 404 13.63 3.38 10.57
C SER A 404 12.48 2.41 10.88
N SER A 405 12.76 1.10 10.86
CA SER A 405 11.81 0.07 11.29
C SER A 405 11.38 0.22 12.76
N SER A 406 12.20 0.88 13.59
CA SER A 406 11.88 1.11 15.00
C SER A 406 10.82 2.20 15.18
N SER A 407 10.78 3.20 14.28
CA SER A 407 9.88 4.34 14.41
C SER A 407 8.45 4.00 14.02
N LEU A 408 8.23 3.34 12.86
CA LEU A 408 6.90 2.85 12.52
C LEU A 408 6.39 1.83 13.56
N LYS A 409 7.27 0.95 14.05
CA LYS A 409 6.93 0.00 15.11
C LYS A 409 6.45 0.70 16.39
N SER A 410 7.08 1.79 16.83
CA SER A 410 6.66 2.49 18.05
C SER A 410 5.25 3.05 17.89
N THR A 411 4.93 3.65 16.74
CA THR A 411 3.57 4.11 16.44
C THR A 411 2.57 2.95 16.38
N LEU A 412 2.92 1.83 15.73
CA LEU A 412 2.05 0.64 15.68
C LEU A 412 1.75 0.07 17.08
N VAL A 413 2.76 -0.02 17.93
CA VAL A 413 2.60 -0.51 19.32
C VAL A 413 1.76 0.44 20.17
N ALA A 414 1.87 1.75 19.94
CA ALA A 414 1.04 2.74 20.64
C ALA A 414 -0.41 2.76 20.13
N ALA A 415 -0.61 2.76 18.81
CA ALA A 415 -1.92 2.85 18.18
C ALA A 415 -2.70 1.53 18.26
N ARG A 416 -2.01 0.38 18.13
CA ARG A 416 -2.61 -0.95 17.94
C ARG A 416 -3.75 -0.90 16.91
N PRO A 417 -3.45 -0.59 15.63
CA PRO A 417 -4.47 -0.32 14.62
C PRO A 417 -5.42 -1.51 14.41
N THR A 418 -6.65 -1.22 14.01
CA THR A 418 -7.66 -2.22 13.60
C THR A 418 -7.59 -2.55 12.11
N LEU A 419 -6.99 -1.66 11.32
CA LEU A 419 -6.69 -1.83 9.89
C LEU A 419 -5.24 -1.41 9.66
N PHE A 420 -4.46 -2.24 8.99
CA PHE A 420 -3.10 -1.89 8.60
C PHE A 420 -2.86 -2.22 7.14
N VAL A 421 -2.40 -1.21 6.40
CA VAL A 421 -2.04 -1.36 4.99
C VAL A 421 -0.54 -1.12 4.86
N GLY A 422 0.16 -2.12 4.34
CA GLY A 422 1.60 -2.15 4.11
C GLY A 422 1.92 -2.24 2.62
N VAL A 423 2.77 -1.36 2.09
CA VAL A 423 3.41 -1.65 0.79
C VAL A 423 4.38 -2.82 0.94
N PRO A 424 4.70 -3.59 -0.13
CA PRO A 424 5.51 -4.82 -0.01
C PRO A 424 6.79 -4.64 0.80
N ARG A 425 7.51 -3.53 0.58
CA ARG A 425 8.75 -3.21 1.30
C ARG A 425 8.56 -3.05 2.82
N VAL A 426 7.41 -2.56 3.27
CA VAL A 426 7.10 -2.43 4.70
C VAL A 426 6.90 -3.80 5.32
N TRP A 427 6.19 -4.70 4.63
CA TRP A 427 6.02 -6.08 5.07
C TRP A 427 7.35 -6.83 5.14
N GLU A 428 8.20 -6.70 4.13
CA GLU A 428 9.56 -7.24 4.13
C GLU A 428 10.37 -6.76 5.35
N LYS A 429 10.36 -5.45 5.63
CA LYS A 429 11.06 -4.87 6.79
C LYS A 429 10.52 -5.42 8.12
N ILE A 430 9.20 -5.55 8.27
CA ILE A 430 8.58 -6.13 9.47
C ILE A 430 9.02 -7.60 9.61
N LYS A 431 9.01 -8.37 8.51
CA LYS A 431 9.48 -9.77 8.47
C LYS A 431 10.94 -9.86 8.93
N GLU A 432 11.83 -9.05 8.36
CA GLU A 432 13.25 -9.00 8.72
C GLU A 432 13.44 -8.67 10.20
N GLY A 433 12.72 -7.66 10.72
CA GLY A 433 12.77 -7.28 12.13
C GLY A 433 12.36 -8.43 13.08
N ILE A 434 11.29 -9.16 12.74
CA ILE A 434 10.85 -10.33 13.53
C ILE A 434 11.88 -11.46 13.44
N GLN A 435 12.44 -11.73 12.26
CA GLN A 435 13.46 -12.76 12.08
C GLN A 435 14.74 -12.47 12.88
N GLN A 436 15.17 -11.20 12.95
CA GLN A 436 16.31 -10.80 13.76
C GLN A 436 16.10 -11.06 15.26
N VAL A 437 14.90 -10.78 15.78
CA VAL A 437 14.53 -11.14 17.17
C VAL A 437 14.51 -12.66 17.34
N GLY A 438 13.97 -13.38 16.36
CA GLY A 438 13.94 -14.85 16.34
C GLY A 438 15.34 -15.49 16.41
N LYS A 439 16.35 -14.88 15.76
CA LYS A 439 17.75 -15.37 15.81
C LYS A 439 18.34 -15.32 17.23
N LYS A 440 17.91 -14.36 18.06
CA LYS A 440 18.37 -14.20 19.45
C LYS A 440 17.55 -15.04 20.45
N THR A 441 16.55 -15.77 19.98
CA THR A 441 15.63 -16.53 20.84
C THR A 441 16.23 -17.89 21.23
N PRO A 442 16.22 -18.29 22.52
CA PRO A 442 16.71 -19.59 22.97
C PRO A 442 16.06 -20.78 22.26
N ALA A 443 16.83 -21.86 22.04
CA ALA A 443 16.40 -23.01 21.23
C ALA A 443 15.05 -23.65 21.66
N PRO A 444 14.73 -23.81 22.96
CA PRO A 444 13.42 -24.35 23.36
C PRO A 444 12.25 -23.45 22.97
N ILE A 445 12.42 -22.12 23.11
CA ILE A 445 11.40 -21.14 22.74
C ILE A 445 11.25 -21.08 21.21
N LYS A 446 12.36 -21.19 20.49
CA LYS A 446 12.38 -21.26 19.02
C LYS A 446 11.61 -22.49 18.52
N ALA A 447 11.79 -23.66 19.12
CA ALA A 447 11.07 -24.87 18.74
C ALA A 447 9.54 -24.72 18.90
N VAL A 448 9.08 -24.10 19.99
CA VAL A 448 7.64 -23.81 20.21
C VAL A 448 7.14 -22.78 19.19
N SER A 449 7.94 -21.77 18.87
CA SER A 449 7.59 -20.78 17.83
C SER A 449 7.48 -21.42 16.45
N ASP A 450 8.42 -22.28 16.07
CA ASP A 450 8.45 -22.96 14.77
C ASP A 450 7.31 -23.97 14.62
N TRP A 451 6.89 -24.62 15.72
CA TRP A 451 5.69 -25.45 15.75
C TRP A 451 4.43 -24.61 15.51
N ALA A 452 4.26 -23.51 16.26
CA ALA A 452 3.11 -22.62 16.12
C ALA A 452 3.01 -22.03 14.70
N LYS A 453 4.16 -21.66 14.12
CA LYS A 453 4.23 -21.12 12.74
C LYS A 453 3.80 -22.12 11.69
N ARG A 454 4.31 -23.36 11.77
CA ARG A 454 3.93 -24.43 10.84
C ARG A 454 2.43 -24.73 10.90
N LEU A 455 1.88 -24.81 12.11
CA LEU A 455 0.45 -25.04 12.32
C LEU A 455 -0.39 -23.88 11.75
N SER A 456 0.03 -22.64 11.98
CA SER A 456 -0.67 -21.47 11.46
C SER A 456 -0.64 -21.38 9.94
N LEU A 457 0.50 -21.65 9.30
CA LEU A 457 0.61 -21.66 7.84
C LEU A 457 -0.30 -22.72 7.23
N ALA A 458 -0.30 -23.94 7.77
CA ALA A 458 -1.22 -24.99 7.33
C ALA A 458 -2.69 -24.53 7.46
N ALA A 459 -3.05 -23.94 8.60
CA ALA A 459 -4.40 -23.43 8.82
C ALA A 459 -4.78 -22.25 7.90
N ALA A 460 -3.80 -21.46 7.43
CA ALA A 460 -4.03 -20.40 6.46
C ALA A 460 -4.24 -20.93 5.04
N LEU A 461 -3.45 -21.92 4.62
CA LEU A 461 -3.62 -22.58 3.32
C LEU A 461 -4.94 -23.35 3.23
N ASP A 462 -5.32 -24.05 4.30
CA ASP A 462 -6.59 -24.77 4.39
C ASP A 462 -7.82 -23.84 4.22
N ARG A 463 -7.75 -22.60 4.71
CA ARG A 463 -8.84 -21.62 4.56
C ARG A 463 -9.06 -21.15 3.13
N GLN A 464 -8.00 -21.07 2.32
CA GLN A 464 -8.10 -20.66 0.91
C GLN A 464 -8.89 -21.67 0.06
N VAL A 465 -9.05 -22.90 0.57
CA VAL A 465 -9.88 -23.96 -0.03
C VAL A 465 -11.13 -24.26 0.79
N GLY A 466 -11.52 -23.34 1.69
CA GLY A 466 -12.79 -23.41 2.40
C GLY A 466 -12.80 -24.26 3.66
N ARG A 467 -11.66 -24.73 4.18
CA ARG A 467 -11.60 -25.54 5.41
C ARG A 467 -11.48 -24.67 6.66
N GLU A 468 -12.20 -25.02 7.72
CA GLU A 468 -12.23 -24.28 8.98
C GLU A 468 -11.10 -24.63 9.98
N ALA A 469 -9.84 -24.59 9.55
CA ALA A 469 -8.69 -25.04 10.35
C ALA A 469 -8.39 -24.19 11.63
N ARG A 470 -8.85 -22.93 11.69
CA ARG A 470 -8.66 -22.01 12.84
C ARG A 470 -9.39 -22.43 14.12
N ARG A 471 -10.27 -23.44 14.06
CA ARG A 471 -11.07 -23.92 15.20
C ARG A 471 -10.45 -25.11 15.92
N SER A 472 -9.32 -25.62 15.45
CA SER A 472 -8.63 -26.74 16.09
C SER A 472 -8.03 -26.33 17.45
N LEU A 473 -8.13 -27.19 18.47
CA LEU A 473 -7.56 -26.94 19.79
C LEU A 473 -6.05 -26.64 19.76
N PRO A 474 -5.21 -27.36 18.97
CA PRO A 474 -3.80 -27.02 18.84
C PRO A 474 -3.56 -25.60 18.31
N PHE A 475 -4.37 -25.17 17.33
CA PHE A 475 -4.25 -23.83 16.76
C PHE A 475 -4.63 -22.76 17.78
N LEU A 476 -5.69 -23.00 18.57
CA LEU A 476 -6.07 -22.08 19.64
C LEU A 476 -4.95 -21.93 20.68
N ILE A 477 -4.27 -23.02 21.06
CA ILE A 477 -3.11 -22.96 21.96
C ILE A 477 -1.96 -22.15 21.33
N ALA A 478 -1.58 -22.48 20.09
CA ALA A 478 -0.54 -21.77 19.36
C ALA A 478 -0.85 -20.26 19.26
N ARG A 479 -2.10 -19.91 18.97
CA ARG A 479 -2.58 -18.53 18.87
C ARG A 479 -2.39 -17.76 20.17
N HIS A 480 -2.84 -18.29 21.29
CA HIS A 480 -2.81 -17.56 22.57
C HIS A 480 -1.41 -17.53 23.21
N VAL A 481 -0.64 -18.61 23.09
CA VAL A 481 0.68 -18.73 23.75
C VAL A 481 1.78 -18.04 22.96
N VAL A 482 1.72 -18.09 21.62
CA VAL A 482 2.79 -17.61 20.73
C VAL A 482 2.32 -16.48 19.83
N LEU A 483 1.36 -16.74 18.95
CA LEU A 483 1.10 -15.84 17.80
C LEU A 483 0.59 -14.47 18.26
N ASN A 484 -0.32 -14.41 19.24
CA ASN A 484 -0.81 -13.16 19.79
C ASN A 484 0.28 -12.33 20.48
N ARG A 485 1.29 -12.97 21.08
CA ARG A 485 2.44 -12.26 21.66
C ARG A 485 3.32 -11.63 20.57
N ILE A 486 3.53 -12.35 19.47
CA ILE A 486 4.26 -11.81 18.31
C ILE A 486 3.49 -10.63 17.71
N LYS A 487 2.18 -10.78 17.49
CA LYS A 487 1.31 -9.71 17.00
C LYS A 487 1.33 -8.48 17.91
N ALA A 488 1.28 -8.67 19.23
CA ALA A 488 1.32 -7.57 20.20
C ALA A 488 2.68 -6.86 20.19
N ALA A 489 3.78 -7.60 20.04
CA ALA A 489 5.13 -7.03 19.97
C ALA A 489 5.37 -6.15 18.74
N ILE A 490 4.59 -6.32 17.67
CA ILE A 490 4.61 -5.47 16.47
C ILE A 490 3.40 -4.54 16.35
N GLY A 491 2.51 -4.52 17.36
CA GLY A 491 1.33 -3.65 17.42
C GLY A 491 0.15 -4.09 16.56
N LEU A 492 0.14 -5.30 15.99
CA LEU A 492 -0.92 -5.78 15.09
C LEU A 492 -1.92 -6.74 15.76
N ASP A 493 -1.95 -6.81 17.09
CA ASP A 493 -2.80 -7.76 17.81
C ASP A 493 -4.29 -7.38 17.87
N GLN A 494 -4.62 -6.12 17.61
CA GLN A 494 -6.01 -5.66 17.39
C GLN A 494 -6.38 -5.54 15.91
N CYS A 495 -5.43 -5.82 15.01
CA CYS A 495 -5.62 -5.62 13.59
C CYS A 495 -6.57 -6.70 13.04
N LEU A 496 -7.70 -6.25 12.51
CA LEU A 496 -8.75 -7.09 11.95
C LEU A 496 -8.43 -7.48 10.50
N VAL A 497 -7.75 -6.59 9.78
CA VAL A 497 -7.47 -6.74 8.35
C VAL A 497 -6.11 -6.15 8.01
N HIS A 498 -5.36 -6.89 7.21
CA HIS A 498 -4.02 -6.53 6.76
C HIS A 498 -4.00 -6.50 5.24
N TYR A 499 -3.67 -5.36 4.65
CA TYR A 499 -3.60 -5.23 3.19
C TYR A 499 -2.18 -4.96 2.70
N THR A 500 -1.94 -5.37 1.46
CA THR A 500 -0.87 -4.85 0.63
C THR A 500 -1.41 -4.40 -0.72
N GLY A 501 -0.63 -3.62 -1.44
CA GLY A 501 -0.97 -3.09 -2.75
C GLY A 501 0.11 -2.14 -3.26
N SER A 502 -0.19 -1.41 -4.32
CA SER A 502 0.73 -0.54 -5.07
C SER A 502 1.83 -1.26 -5.85
N ALA A 503 2.33 -2.41 -5.39
CA ALA A 503 3.32 -3.21 -6.12
C ALA A 503 3.15 -4.71 -5.80
N PRO A 504 3.58 -5.61 -6.70
CA PRO A 504 3.63 -7.04 -6.43
C PRO A 504 4.49 -7.38 -5.19
N MET A 505 4.12 -8.45 -4.49
CA MET A 505 4.83 -8.96 -3.32
C MET A 505 5.15 -10.45 -3.49
N GLY A 506 6.39 -10.83 -3.14
CA GLY A 506 6.84 -12.22 -3.19
C GLY A 506 6.03 -13.15 -2.30
N ARG A 507 5.84 -14.40 -2.76
CA ARG A 507 5.03 -15.39 -2.05
C ARG A 507 5.60 -15.78 -0.69
N ASP A 508 6.92 -15.72 -0.55
CA ASP A 508 7.64 -15.99 0.69
C ASP A 508 7.28 -14.99 1.82
N VAL A 509 6.84 -13.78 1.48
CA VAL A 509 6.38 -12.78 2.45
C VAL A 509 4.97 -13.13 2.92
N PHE A 510 4.06 -13.45 1.98
CA PHE A 510 2.71 -13.91 2.31
C PHE A 510 2.73 -15.15 3.20
N ASP A 511 3.48 -16.18 2.83
CA ASP A 511 3.60 -17.43 3.60
C ASP A 511 4.18 -17.17 5.00
N TYR A 512 5.15 -16.25 5.11
CA TYR A 512 5.74 -15.89 6.40
C TYR A 512 4.71 -15.26 7.35
N PHE A 513 3.92 -14.28 6.88
CA PHE A 513 2.91 -13.65 7.73
C PHE A 513 1.71 -14.57 7.99
N ALA A 514 1.32 -15.41 7.04
CA ALA A 514 0.33 -16.47 7.26
C ALA A 514 0.77 -17.43 8.38
N SER A 515 2.08 -17.70 8.50
CA SER A 515 2.65 -18.46 9.63
C SER A 515 2.53 -17.73 10.98
N LEU A 516 2.27 -16.43 10.98
CA LEU A 516 2.06 -15.61 12.19
C LEU A 516 0.57 -15.38 12.52
N ASP A 517 -0.35 -16.06 11.83
CA ASP A 517 -1.80 -15.80 11.87
C ASP A 517 -2.12 -14.35 11.50
N ILE A 518 -1.45 -13.88 10.43
CA ILE A 518 -1.65 -12.60 9.76
C ILE A 518 -1.86 -12.91 8.27
N ASP A 519 -3.09 -12.80 7.80
CA ASP A 519 -3.39 -12.91 6.37
C ASP A 519 -3.23 -11.54 5.73
N ILE A 520 -2.18 -11.37 4.93
CA ILE A 520 -2.03 -10.17 4.11
C ILE A 520 -2.87 -10.37 2.84
N LEU A 521 -3.83 -9.47 2.63
CA LEU A 521 -4.75 -9.46 1.51
C LEU A 521 -4.20 -8.51 0.44
N ASP A 522 -4.18 -8.94 -0.81
CA ASP A 522 -3.72 -8.10 -1.94
C ASP A 522 -4.91 -7.44 -2.66
N THR A 523 -4.67 -6.31 -3.32
CA THR A 523 -5.69 -5.51 -4.01
C THR A 523 -5.10 -4.88 -5.27
N LEU A 524 -5.87 -4.90 -6.37
CA LEU A 524 -5.57 -4.07 -7.54
C LEU A 524 -6.10 -2.67 -7.31
N GLY A 525 -5.27 -1.66 -7.57
CA GLY A 525 -5.70 -0.27 -7.54
C GLY A 525 -4.74 0.67 -8.24
N ALA A 526 -5.25 1.83 -8.65
CA ALA A 526 -4.50 2.86 -9.36
C ALA A 526 -5.01 4.25 -8.98
N SER A 527 -4.22 5.29 -9.26
CA SER A 527 -4.66 6.69 -9.14
C SER A 527 -5.87 6.96 -10.03
N GLU A 528 -5.86 6.43 -11.25
CA GLU A 528 -6.96 6.53 -12.20
C GLU A 528 -8.23 5.76 -11.79
N ALA A 529 -8.13 4.86 -10.82
CA ALA A 529 -9.26 4.17 -10.19
C ALA A 529 -9.58 4.69 -8.78
N SER A 530 -9.02 5.85 -8.40
CA SER A 530 -9.26 6.46 -7.10
C SER A 530 -8.96 5.52 -5.93
N GLY A 531 -7.99 4.61 -6.09
CA GLY A 531 -7.66 3.55 -5.14
C GLY A 531 -8.05 2.16 -5.64
N PRO A 532 -8.67 1.30 -4.80
CA PRO A 532 -8.92 -0.10 -5.11
C PRO A 532 -9.99 -0.30 -6.21
N THR A 533 -9.78 -1.33 -7.03
CA THR A 533 -10.69 -1.81 -8.09
C THR A 533 -11.14 -3.24 -7.81
N THR A 534 -10.21 -4.09 -7.34
CA THR A 534 -10.50 -5.44 -6.86
C THR A 534 -9.90 -5.62 -5.48
N LEU A 535 -10.49 -6.45 -4.63
CA LEU A 535 -9.93 -6.75 -3.30
C LEU A 535 -10.12 -8.21 -2.92
N ASN A 536 -9.08 -8.78 -2.30
CA ASN A 536 -9.22 -9.99 -1.51
C ASN A 536 -9.89 -9.65 -0.17
N THR A 537 -10.72 -10.55 0.35
CA THR A 537 -11.30 -10.42 1.68
C THR A 537 -10.86 -11.57 2.60
N PRO A 538 -11.05 -11.46 3.93
CA PRO A 538 -10.75 -12.55 4.85
C PRO A 538 -11.43 -13.88 4.51
N MET A 539 -12.62 -13.86 3.90
CA MET A 539 -13.34 -15.07 3.48
C MET A 539 -13.15 -15.41 2.00
N MET A 540 -12.64 -14.48 1.19
CA MET A 540 -12.48 -14.61 -0.26
C MET A 540 -11.09 -14.17 -0.71
N HIS A 541 -10.12 -15.06 -0.56
CA HIS A 541 -8.76 -14.80 -1.03
C HIS A 541 -8.03 -16.08 -1.40
N ARG A 542 -7.07 -15.94 -2.30
CA ARG A 542 -6.01 -16.91 -2.56
C ARG A 542 -4.69 -16.18 -2.62
N LEU A 543 -3.61 -16.84 -2.22
CA LEU A 543 -2.29 -16.23 -2.31
C LEU A 543 -1.94 -15.96 -3.79
N GLY A 544 -1.51 -14.73 -4.06
CA GLY A 544 -1.19 -14.24 -5.39
C GLY A 544 -2.39 -13.90 -6.28
N THR A 545 -3.62 -13.87 -5.75
CA THR A 545 -4.76 -13.20 -6.42
C THR A 545 -4.88 -11.77 -5.91
N LEU A 546 -5.55 -10.90 -6.68
CA LEU A 546 -5.92 -9.53 -6.33
C LEU A 546 -7.40 -9.41 -5.93
N GLY A 547 -8.06 -10.56 -5.79
CA GLY A 547 -9.44 -10.71 -5.33
C GLY A 547 -10.49 -10.41 -6.39
N ALA A 548 -11.73 -10.26 -5.95
CA ALA A 548 -12.88 -9.99 -6.81
C ALA A 548 -13.10 -8.47 -7.00
N PRO A 549 -13.80 -8.04 -8.05
CA PRO A 549 -14.21 -6.65 -8.21
C PRO A 549 -14.93 -6.12 -6.97
N ILE A 550 -14.63 -4.88 -6.58
CA ILE A 550 -15.39 -4.25 -5.50
C ILE A 550 -16.85 -4.04 -5.95
N PRO A 551 -17.84 -4.05 -5.04
CA PRO A 551 -19.24 -3.93 -5.41
C PRO A 551 -19.53 -2.67 -6.27
N GLY A 552 -20.18 -2.88 -7.41
CA GLY A 552 -20.54 -1.81 -8.37
C GLY A 552 -19.43 -1.38 -9.33
N VAL A 553 -18.27 -2.06 -9.37
CA VAL A 553 -17.22 -1.83 -10.39
C VAL A 553 -17.17 -2.97 -11.38
N GLU A 554 -17.40 -2.71 -12.66
CA GLU A 554 -17.22 -3.71 -13.70
C GLU A 554 -15.73 -3.90 -13.98
N VAL A 555 -15.28 -5.16 -14.04
CA VAL A 555 -13.91 -5.52 -14.42
C VAL A 555 -13.98 -6.61 -15.48
N SER A 556 -13.23 -6.42 -16.56
CA SER A 556 -13.12 -7.36 -17.66
C SER A 556 -11.65 -7.53 -18.07
N VAL A 557 -11.41 -8.51 -18.94
CA VAL A 557 -10.12 -8.78 -19.54
C VAL A 557 -10.27 -8.63 -21.06
N ASP A 558 -9.71 -7.56 -21.63
CA ASP A 558 -9.70 -7.30 -23.07
C ASP A 558 -8.59 -8.12 -23.75
N HIS A 559 -8.99 -9.07 -24.59
CA HIS A 559 -8.10 -10.02 -25.23
C HIS A 559 -7.66 -9.53 -26.61
N GLN A 560 -6.35 -9.27 -26.78
CA GLN A 560 -5.77 -8.89 -28.06
C GLN A 560 -4.92 -10.02 -28.66
N PRO A 561 -5.37 -10.64 -29.77
CA PRO A 561 -4.60 -11.66 -30.46
C PRO A 561 -3.20 -11.16 -30.86
N GLY A 562 -2.15 -11.88 -30.48
CA GLY A 562 -0.75 -11.55 -30.79
C GLY A 562 -0.03 -10.74 -29.71
N ARG A 563 -0.76 -10.05 -28.82
CA ARG A 563 -0.19 -9.48 -27.57
C ARG A 563 -0.26 -10.52 -26.44
N ASP A 564 -1.43 -11.14 -26.29
CA ASP A 564 -1.79 -11.87 -25.07
C ASP A 564 -1.75 -13.39 -25.22
N LYS A 565 -1.52 -14.09 -24.10
CA LYS A 565 -1.62 -15.55 -24.02
C LYS A 565 -3.09 -15.99 -23.95
N PRO A 566 -3.41 -17.25 -24.32
CA PRO A 566 -4.76 -17.78 -24.14
C PRO A 566 -5.25 -17.64 -22.68
N GLY A 567 -6.39 -16.98 -22.49
CA GLY A 567 -6.99 -16.73 -21.16
C GLY A 567 -6.44 -15.51 -20.42
N GLU A 568 -5.43 -14.82 -20.96
CA GLU A 568 -4.91 -13.55 -20.45
C GLU A 568 -5.28 -12.39 -21.39
N GLY A 569 -5.38 -11.18 -20.85
CA GLY A 569 -5.62 -9.95 -21.61
C GLY A 569 -5.44 -8.71 -20.75
N GLU A 570 -5.68 -7.53 -21.33
CA GLU A 570 -5.62 -6.28 -20.58
C GLU A 570 -6.75 -6.20 -19.57
N ILE A 571 -6.43 -5.91 -18.32
CA ILE A 571 -7.42 -5.67 -17.28
C ILE A 571 -8.04 -4.30 -17.58
N ILE A 572 -9.33 -4.28 -17.87
CA ILE A 572 -10.09 -3.05 -18.07
C ILE A 572 -11.17 -2.95 -17.01
N TYR A 573 -11.48 -1.73 -16.57
CA TYR A 573 -12.51 -1.52 -15.57
C TYR A 573 -13.28 -0.24 -15.79
N ARG A 574 -14.54 -0.24 -15.36
CA ARG A 574 -15.38 0.95 -15.34
C ARG A 574 -16.29 0.95 -14.12
N GLY A 575 -16.56 2.14 -13.60
CA GLY A 575 -17.36 2.33 -12.41
C GLY A 575 -17.26 3.75 -11.88
N ARG A 576 -17.89 4.00 -10.72
CA ARG A 576 -17.75 5.27 -9.98
C ARG A 576 -16.36 5.49 -9.39
N ASN A 577 -15.47 4.51 -9.44
CA ASN A 577 -14.08 4.64 -9.02
C ASN A 577 -13.17 5.27 -10.10
N VAL A 578 -13.55 5.21 -11.37
CA VAL A 578 -12.76 5.77 -12.47
C VAL A 578 -12.68 7.29 -12.37
N CYS A 579 -11.47 7.83 -12.54
CA CYS A 579 -11.17 9.25 -12.43
C CYS A 579 -11.92 10.10 -13.45
N MET A 580 -11.88 11.42 -13.26
CA MET A 580 -12.51 12.36 -14.18
C MET A 580 -11.75 12.43 -15.51
N GLY A 581 -10.43 12.23 -15.50
CA GLY A 581 -9.53 12.36 -16.64
C GLY A 581 -8.16 12.88 -16.22
N TYR A 582 -7.27 13.14 -17.19
CA TYR A 582 -6.01 13.81 -16.95
C TYR A 582 -6.16 15.32 -17.20
N MET A 583 -5.83 16.13 -16.18
CA MET A 583 -5.96 17.59 -16.26
C MET A 583 -5.17 18.15 -17.46
N ASN A 584 -5.83 18.94 -18.31
CA ASN A 584 -5.27 19.58 -19.49
C ASN A 584 -4.65 18.60 -20.53
N ASP A 585 -5.03 17.32 -20.54
CA ASP A 585 -4.47 16.30 -21.44
C ASP A 585 -5.58 15.41 -22.06
N GLU A 586 -6.32 15.99 -23.01
CA GLU A 586 -7.42 15.34 -23.73
C GLU A 586 -6.96 14.06 -24.46
N ALA A 587 -5.80 14.13 -25.13
CA ALA A 587 -5.29 13.03 -25.93
C ALA A 587 -4.99 11.78 -25.08
N LYS A 588 -4.29 11.94 -23.95
CA LYS A 588 -4.03 10.80 -23.05
C LYS A 588 -5.28 10.34 -22.32
N THR A 589 -6.26 11.22 -22.12
CA THR A 589 -7.52 10.84 -21.48
C THR A 589 -8.34 9.95 -22.42
N ALA A 590 -8.45 10.33 -23.70
CA ALA A 590 -9.09 9.52 -24.73
C ALA A 590 -8.36 8.20 -25.03
N GLU A 591 -7.02 8.14 -24.86
CA GLU A 591 -6.26 6.88 -24.94
C GLU A 591 -6.60 5.94 -23.78
N ALA A 592 -6.86 6.49 -22.59
CA ALA A 592 -7.03 5.69 -21.38
C ALA A 592 -8.48 5.32 -21.09
N ILE A 593 -9.47 6.10 -21.52
CA ILE A 593 -10.90 5.86 -21.32
C ILE A 593 -11.57 5.76 -22.69
N ASP A 594 -12.06 4.59 -23.04
CA ASP A 594 -12.72 4.36 -24.32
C ASP A 594 -14.16 4.93 -24.36
N GLN A 595 -14.79 4.82 -25.53
CA GLN A 595 -16.15 5.30 -25.77
C GLN A 595 -17.23 4.57 -24.94
N ASP A 596 -16.94 3.35 -24.49
CA ASP A 596 -17.83 2.51 -23.68
C ASP A 596 -17.57 2.71 -22.17
N GLY A 597 -16.61 3.57 -21.82
CA GLY A 597 -16.28 3.96 -20.46
C GLY A 597 -15.25 3.08 -19.79
N TRP A 598 -14.67 2.12 -20.50
CA TRP A 598 -13.63 1.27 -19.98
C TRP A 598 -12.33 2.04 -19.84
N PHE A 599 -11.77 1.98 -18.64
CA PHE A 599 -10.41 2.41 -18.38
C PHE A 599 -9.43 1.29 -18.72
N HIS A 600 -8.48 1.58 -19.61
CA HIS A 600 -7.38 0.72 -20.01
C HIS A 600 -6.23 0.81 -19.02
N SER A 601 -6.10 -0.18 -18.13
CA SER A 601 -5.11 -0.15 -17.05
C SER A 601 -3.66 -0.25 -17.52
N GLY A 602 -3.44 -0.84 -18.70
CA GLY A 602 -2.13 -1.25 -19.15
C GLY A 602 -1.57 -2.48 -18.43
N ASP A 603 -2.30 -3.07 -17.48
CA ASP A 603 -1.92 -4.29 -16.76
C ASP A 603 -2.57 -5.51 -17.44
N VAL A 604 -1.82 -6.62 -17.54
CA VAL A 604 -2.28 -7.86 -18.16
C VAL A 604 -2.60 -8.87 -17.07
N GLY A 605 -3.72 -9.58 -17.20
CA GLY A 605 -4.17 -10.54 -16.20
C GLY A 605 -5.23 -11.51 -16.69
N SER A 606 -5.74 -12.28 -15.74
CA SER A 606 -6.76 -13.32 -15.96
C SER A 606 -7.58 -13.56 -14.70
N PHE A 607 -8.79 -14.10 -14.83
CA PHE A 607 -9.59 -14.56 -13.70
C PHE A 607 -9.39 -16.06 -13.43
N GLU A 608 -9.25 -16.43 -12.14
CA GLU A 608 -9.26 -17.81 -11.66
C GLU A 608 -10.31 -17.94 -10.55
N ASP A 609 -11.38 -18.72 -10.80
CA ASP A 609 -12.57 -18.81 -9.94
C ASP A 609 -13.12 -17.44 -9.50
N GLY A 610 -13.18 -16.48 -10.42
CA GLY A 610 -13.69 -15.13 -10.16
C GLY A 610 -12.74 -14.22 -9.38
N LEU A 611 -11.51 -14.68 -9.07
CA LEU A 611 -10.46 -13.85 -8.46
C LEU A 611 -9.45 -13.41 -9.53
N LEU A 612 -9.14 -12.12 -9.57
CA LEU A 612 -8.22 -11.56 -10.54
C LEU A 612 -6.77 -11.93 -10.23
N ARG A 613 -5.96 -12.17 -11.25
CA ARG A 613 -4.50 -12.25 -11.17
C ARG A 613 -3.88 -11.30 -12.18
N ILE A 614 -2.77 -10.67 -11.80
CA ILE A 614 -1.92 -9.91 -12.71
C ILE A 614 -0.76 -10.80 -13.16
N THR A 615 -0.50 -10.80 -14.47
CA THR A 615 0.55 -11.61 -15.12
C THR A 615 1.65 -10.75 -15.72
N GLY A 616 1.37 -9.46 -15.98
CA GLY A 616 2.35 -8.53 -16.51
C GLY A 616 1.79 -7.13 -16.71
N ARG A 617 2.56 -6.28 -17.39
CA ARG A 617 2.18 -4.92 -17.75
C ARG A 617 2.58 -4.64 -19.18
N ILE A 618 1.66 -4.15 -20.01
CA ILE A 618 1.83 -3.98 -21.46
C ILE A 618 3.09 -3.17 -21.79
N LYS A 619 3.28 -2.02 -21.12
CA LYS A 619 4.44 -1.14 -21.36
C LYS A 619 5.77 -1.70 -20.84
N GLU A 620 5.75 -2.80 -20.08
CA GLU A 620 6.94 -3.51 -19.60
C GLU A 620 7.17 -4.85 -20.29
N LEU A 621 6.25 -5.30 -21.18
CA LEU A 621 6.48 -6.50 -21.96
C LEU A 621 7.72 -6.30 -22.83
N LEU A 622 8.69 -7.19 -22.66
CA LEU A 622 9.88 -7.23 -23.50
C LEU A 622 9.50 -7.98 -24.77
N ILE A 623 9.58 -7.33 -25.92
CA ILE A 623 9.36 -7.96 -27.22
C ILE A 623 10.72 -8.32 -27.77
N THR A 624 11.10 -9.59 -27.67
CA THR A 624 12.42 -10.04 -28.15
C THR A 624 12.57 -9.81 -29.66
N ALA A 625 13.80 -9.87 -30.18
CA ALA A 625 14.04 -9.78 -31.63
C ALA A 625 13.32 -10.89 -32.45
N GLY A 626 12.91 -11.99 -31.79
CA GLY A 626 12.10 -13.05 -32.38
C GLY A 626 10.59 -12.81 -32.34
N GLY A 627 10.13 -11.68 -31.79
CA GLY A 627 8.70 -11.35 -31.68
C GLY A 627 7.99 -11.94 -30.46
N GLU A 628 8.70 -12.66 -29.59
CA GLU A 628 8.13 -13.24 -28.36
C GLU A 628 7.96 -12.16 -27.28
N ASN A 629 6.76 -12.10 -26.68
CA ASN A 629 6.43 -11.19 -25.57
C ASN A 629 6.77 -11.84 -24.23
N ILE A 630 7.55 -11.12 -23.42
CA ILE A 630 8.03 -11.62 -22.13
C ILE A 630 7.67 -10.63 -21.04
N ALA A 631 6.89 -11.09 -20.05
CA ALA A 631 6.66 -10.35 -18.81
C ALA A 631 7.90 -10.49 -17.91
N PRO A 632 8.62 -9.39 -17.59
CA PRO A 632 9.88 -9.47 -16.86
C PRO A 632 9.70 -9.74 -15.36
N VAL A 633 8.67 -9.17 -14.73
CA VAL A 633 8.49 -9.19 -13.27
C VAL A 633 8.42 -10.61 -12.69
N PRO A 634 7.64 -11.57 -13.24
CA PRO A 634 7.63 -12.94 -12.70
C PRO A 634 9.01 -13.63 -12.72
N ILE A 635 9.84 -13.28 -13.70
CA ILE A 635 11.21 -13.81 -13.85
C ILE A 635 12.12 -13.19 -12.79
N GLU A 636 12.03 -11.88 -12.61
CA GLU A 636 12.79 -11.09 -11.62
C GLU A 636 12.49 -11.53 -10.18
N GLU A 637 11.21 -11.72 -9.85
CA GLU A 637 10.79 -12.19 -8.53
C GLU A 637 11.26 -13.62 -8.26
N ARG A 638 11.11 -14.52 -9.23
CA ARG A 638 11.58 -15.91 -9.09
C ARG A 638 13.09 -15.97 -8.85
N LEU A 639 13.86 -15.13 -9.54
CA LEU A 639 15.29 -14.99 -9.32
C LEU A 639 15.61 -14.54 -7.89
N LYS A 640 14.87 -13.56 -7.36
CA LYS A 640 15.05 -13.10 -5.97
C LYS A 640 14.69 -14.18 -4.96
N GLU A 641 13.70 -15.02 -5.23
CA GLU A 641 13.35 -16.19 -4.40
C GLU A 641 14.49 -17.23 -4.39
N LEU A 642 15.06 -17.53 -5.56
CA LEU A 642 16.19 -18.48 -5.71
C LEU A 642 17.51 -17.92 -5.19
N CYS A 643 17.66 -16.60 -5.19
CA CYS A 643 18.84 -15.88 -4.76
C CYS A 643 18.53 -14.80 -3.70
N PRO A 644 18.21 -15.17 -2.45
CA PRO A 644 17.87 -14.21 -1.38
C PRO A 644 18.94 -13.15 -1.05
N ALA A 645 20.18 -13.36 -1.49
CA ALA A 645 21.27 -12.39 -1.38
C ALA A 645 21.13 -11.18 -2.32
N LEU A 646 20.17 -11.19 -3.24
CA LEU A 646 19.91 -10.12 -4.20
C LEU A 646 18.84 -9.16 -3.68
N SER A 647 19.06 -7.85 -3.87
CA SER A 647 18.08 -6.81 -3.55
C SER A 647 17.11 -6.61 -4.70
N ASN A 648 17.65 -6.43 -5.91
CA ASN A 648 16.92 -6.19 -7.13
C ASN A 648 17.40 -7.11 -8.25
N ALA A 649 16.46 -7.50 -9.11
CA ALA A 649 16.71 -8.15 -10.38
C ALA A 649 15.91 -7.40 -11.45
N MET A 650 16.55 -7.02 -12.56
CA MET A 650 15.91 -6.35 -13.69
C MET A 650 16.27 -7.06 -14.98
N LEU A 651 15.28 -7.73 -15.56
CA LEU A 651 15.38 -8.39 -16.85
C LEU A 651 15.46 -7.35 -17.98
N VAL A 652 16.34 -7.59 -18.93
CA VAL A 652 16.57 -6.77 -20.11
C VAL A 652 16.61 -7.69 -21.32
N GLY A 653 15.73 -7.46 -22.29
CA GLY A 653 15.61 -8.30 -23.48
C GLY A 653 14.80 -7.68 -24.62
N ASP A 654 14.29 -6.46 -24.45
CA ASP A 654 13.44 -5.80 -25.46
C ASP A 654 14.25 -5.53 -26.73
N LYS A 655 13.73 -6.02 -27.86
CA LYS A 655 14.33 -6.01 -29.19
C LYS A 655 15.72 -6.66 -29.25
N ARG A 656 16.03 -7.56 -28.32
CA ARG A 656 17.32 -8.28 -28.23
C ARG A 656 17.18 -9.77 -28.55
N LYS A 657 18.31 -10.40 -28.86
CA LYS A 657 18.39 -11.82 -29.28
C LYS A 657 18.10 -12.81 -28.15
N TYR A 658 18.32 -12.41 -26.90
CA TYR A 658 18.13 -13.22 -25.71
C TYR A 658 17.97 -12.32 -24.48
N ASN A 659 17.50 -12.86 -23.35
CA ASN A 659 17.40 -12.10 -22.12
C ASN A 659 18.70 -12.08 -21.33
N VAL A 660 18.97 -10.93 -20.73
CA VAL A 660 20.01 -10.74 -19.72
C VAL A 660 19.40 -10.11 -18.47
N VAL A 661 20.08 -10.18 -17.33
CA VAL A 661 19.57 -9.60 -16.08
C VAL A 661 20.60 -8.70 -15.39
N LEU A 662 20.16 -7.52 -14.97
CA LEU A 662 20.90 -6.66 -14.05
C LEU A 662 20.52 -7.03 -12.62
N LEU A 663 21.51 -7.26 -11.77
CA LEU A 663 21.32 -7.69 -10.39
C LEU A 663 21.98 -6.71 -9.44
N THR A 664 21.44 -6.54 -8.25
CA THR A 664 22.10 -5.79 -7.16
C THR A 664 22.20 -6.68 -5.91
N ALA A 665 23.31 -6.58 -5.19
CA ALA A 665 23.45 -7.28 -3.92
C ALA A 665 22.61 -6.61 -2.84
N LYS A 666 22.04 -7.42 -1.94
CA LYS A 666 21.30 -6.91 -0.79
C LYS A 666 22.25 -6.22 0.17
N THR A 667 21.99 -4.95 0.46
CA THR A 667 22.77 -4.14 1.39
C THR A 667 21.96 -3.71 2.60
N VAL A 668 22.64 -3.45 3.72
CA VAL A 668 22.05 -2.74 4.85
C VAL A 668 21.64 -1.35 4.39
N LEU A 669 20.46 -0.92 4.80
CA LEU A 669 19.97 0.44 4.55
C LEU A 669 20.32 1.33 5.73
N ASP A 670 20.87 2.50 5.44
CA ASP A 670 20.89 3.62 6.36
C ASP A 670 19.45 4.07 6.53
N LEU A 671 18.95 3.81 7.74
CA LEU A 671 17.58 4.10 8.08
C LEU A 671 17.32 5.60 8.05
N ALA A 672 18.27 6.48 8.41
CA ALA A 672 18.04 7.93 8.42
C ALA A 672 17.88 8.53 7.01
N THR A 673 18.59 7.98 6.03
CA THR A 673 18.64 8.50 4.67
C THR A 673 17.83 7.67 3.66
N GLY A 674 17.43 6.44 4.02
CA GLY A 674 16.80 5.50 3.10
C GLY A 674 17.74 4.97 2.03
N LEU A 675 19.05 5.24 2.15
CA LEU A 675 20.07 4.84 1.20
C LEU A 675 20.73 3.54 1.63
N SER A 676 21.31 2.81 0.68
CA SER A 676 22.24 1.72 1.00
C SER A 676 23.42 2.28 1.80
N THR A 677 23.82 1.61 2.89
CA THR A 677 25.07 1.93 3.60
C THR A 677 26.30 1.47 2.81
N GLY A 678 26.11 0.74 1.71
CA GLY A 678 27.17 0.03 1.00
C GLY A 678 27.64 -1.25 1.69
N THR A 679 27.17 -1.54 2.91
CA THR A 679 27.48 -2.78 3.64
C THR A 679 26.53 -3.88 3.20
N LEU A 680 27.01 -5.10 2.99
CA LEU A 680 26.14 -6.23 2.63
C LEU A 680 25.18 -6.59 3.77
N ALA A 681 23.95 -6.95 3.42
CA ALA A 681 23.00 -7.56 4.34
C ALA A 681 23.43 -9.00 4.68
N LEU A 682 22.86 -9.58 5.74
CA LEU A 682 23.27 -10.91 6.23
C LEU A 682 23.19 -12.00 5.16
N GLU A 683 22.10 -12.03 4.40
CA GLU A 683 21.88 -13.01 3.31
C GLU A 683 22.92 -12.85 2.20
N ALA A 684 23.41 -11.63 1.98
CA ALA A 684 24.47 -11.33 1.03
C ALA A 684 25.86 -11.63 1.58
N LEU A 685 26.08 -11.47 2.90
CA LEU A 685 27.33 -11.86 3.56
C LEU A 685 27.54 -13.38 3.51
N GLU A 686 26.46 -14.18 3.58
CA GLU A 686 26.53 -15.65 3.48
C GLU A 686 27.03 -16.16 2.11
N VAL A 687 26.97 -15.32 1.07
CA VAL A 687 27.53 -15.64 -0.25
C VAL A 687 29.03 -15.37 -0.29
N SER A 688 29.53 -14.41 0.48
CA SER A 688 30.93 -14.02 0.49
C SER A 688 31.79 -15.03 1.26
N SER A 689 33.00 -15.25 0.77
CA SER A 689 34.03 -16.04 1.48
C SER A 689 35.06 -15.16 2.19
N ALA A 690 34.83 -13.84 2.21
CA ALA A 690 35.76 -12.86 2.71
C ALA A 690 35.91 -12.90 4.25
N ALA A 691 37.08 -12.49 4.74
CA ALA A 691 37.38 -12.47 6.17
C ALA A 691 36.81 -11.24 6.88
N THR A 692 36.51 -10.18 6.12
CA THR A 692 35.97 -8.91 6.64
C THR A 692 34.80 -8.38 5.80
N ASP A 693 33.93 -7.59 6.42
CA ASP A 693 32.78 -6.98 5.74
C ASP A 693 33.21 -6.08 4.56
N ALA A 694 34.32 -5.35 4.70
CA ALA A 694 34.84 -4.48 3.65
C ALA A 694 35.31 -5.29 2.41
N GLU A 695 35.98 -6.42 2.65
CA GLU A 695 36.37 -7.34 1.59
C GLU A 695 35.15 -8.02 0.95
N ALA A 696 34.12 -8.36 1.74
CA ALA A 696 32.89 -8.95 1.24
C ALA A 696 32.13 -7.99 0.31
N VAL A 697 32.06 -6.72 0.67
CA VAL A 697 31.49 -5.65 -0.19
C VAL A 697 32.31 -5.53 -1.48
N ALA A 698 33.64 -5.47 -1.39
CA ALA A 698 34.50 -5.35 -2.57
C ALA A 698 34.44 -6.61 -3.47
N GLU A 699 34.23 -7.80 -2.90
CA GLU A 699 34.00 -9.04 -3.64
C GLU A 699 32.67 -8.99 -4.41
N SER A 700 31.59 -8.53 -3.76
CA SER A 700 30.29 -8.34 -4.37
C SER A 700 30.34 -7.31 -5.52
N GLN A 701 30.95 -6.15 -5.28
CA GLN A 701 31.08 -5.08 -6.28
C GLN A 701 31.84 -5.50 -7.54
N ARG A 702 32.77 -6.45 -7.41
CA ARG A 702 33.54 -7.02 -8.54
C ARG A 702 32.90 -8.28 -9.11
N ALA A 703 31.75 -8.71 -8.58
CA ALA A 703 31.13 -10.00 -8.89
C ALA A 703 32.15 -11.14 -8.79
N GLY A 704 32.75 -11.31 -7.61
CA GLY A 704 33.75 -12.34 -7.34
C GLY A 704 33.23 -13.76 -7.62
N ALA A 705 34.14 -14.74 -7.64
CA ALA A 705 33.83 -16.12 -8.04
C ALA A 705 32.68 -16.75 -7.22
N ALA A 706 32.56 -16.42 -5.93
CA ALA A 706 31.48 -16.91 -5.08
C ALA A 706 30.11 -16.36 -5.54
N TRP A 707 30.02 -15.06 -5.81
CA TRP A 707 28.82 -14.40 -6.34
C TRP A 707 28.45 -14.92 -7.74
N GLN A 708 29.44 -15.08 -8.63
CA GLN A 708 29.21 -15.63 -9.97
C GLN A 708 28.59 -17.02 -9.90
N ARG A 709 29.14 -17.92 -9.07
CA ARG A 709 28.61 -19.28 -8.88
C ARG A 709 27.22 -19.27 -8.24
N TYR A 710 27.02 -18.44 -7.23
CA TYR A 710 25.75 -18.32 -6.54
C TYR A 710 24.62 -17.87 -7.48
N ILE A 711 24.86 -16.81 -8.25
CA ILE A 711 23.90 -16.28 -9.22
C ILE A 711 23.68 -17.26 -10.37
N GLN A 712 24.76 -17.83 -10.93
CA GLN A 712 24.65 -18.78 -12.03
C GLN A 712 23.81 -19.99 -11.64
N ARG A 713 23.98 -20.52 -10.42
CA ARG A 713 23.14 -21.61 -9.91
C ARG A 713 21.65 -21.23 -9.87
N GLY A 714 21.33 -20.02 -9.41
CA GLY A 714 19.94 -19.53 -9.39
C GLY A 714 19.36 -19.37 -10.80
N ILE A 715 20.16 -18.86 -11.75
CA ILE A 715 19.77 -18.74 -13.16
C ILE A 715 19.57 -20.12 -13.80
N ASP A 716 20.47 -21.07 -13.54
CA ASP A 716 20.38 -22.43 -14.08
C ASP A 716 19.13 -23.14 -13.55
N GLU A 717 18.85 -23.01 -12.25
CA GLU A 717 17.63 -23.54 -11.64
C GLU A 717 16.37 -22.88 -12.20
N TYR A 718 16.39 -21.55 -12.38
CA TYR A 718 15.32 -20.81 -13.04
C TYR A 718 15.05 -21.36 -14.44
N ASN A 719 16.09 -21.39 -15.28
CA ASN A 719 16.03 -21.80 -16.68
C ASN A 719 15.59 -23.25 -16.86
N ALA A 720 15.95 -24.14 -15.92
CA ALA A 720 15.61 -25.56 -15.97
C ALA A 720 14.17 -25.83 -15.50
N THR A 721 13.68 -25.07 -14.51
CA THR A 721 12.46 -25.42 -13.78
C THR A 721 11.26 -24.54 -14.14
N TYR A 722 11.49 -23.27 -14.47
CA TYR A 722 10.42 -22.27 -14.57
C TYR A 722 10.30 -21.63 -15.96
N ALA A 723 11.37 -21.58 -16.74
CA ALA A 723 11.31 -21.00 -18.09
C ALA A 723 10.47 -21.90 -19.02
N VAL A 724 9.31 -21.40 -19.46
CA VAL A 724 8.38 -22.17 -20.31
C VAL A 724 8.75 -22.13 -21.80
N SER A 725 9.65 -21.25 -22.19
CA SER A 725 10.17 -21.15 -23.56
C SER A 725 11.65 -20.79 -23.57
N ASN A 726 12.34 -21.06 -24.68
CA ASN A 726 13.72 -20.64 -24.85
C ASN A 726 13.88 -19.11 -24.81
N ALA A 727 12.86 -18.38 -25.25
CA ALA A 727 12.87 -16.92 -25.22
C ALA A 727 12.89 -16.37 -23.79
N GLN A 728 12.28 -17.06 -22.81
CA GLN A 728 12.30 -16.64 -21.41
C GLN A 728 13.61 -16.93 -20.67
N LYS A 729 14.47 -17.81 -21.21
CA LYS A 729 15.72 -18.18 -20.55
C LYS A 729 16.66 -16.99 -20.43
N ILE A 730 17.27 -16.87 -19.25
CA ILE A 730 18.28 -15.87 -18.95
C ILE A 730 19.62 -16.41 -19.40
N GLN A 731 20.29 -15.70 -20.32
CA GLN A 731 21.56 -16.16 -20.90
C GLN A 731 22.78 -15.58 -20.19
N LYS A 732 22.69 -14.32 -19.77
CA LYS A 732 23.80 -13.63 -19.10
C LYS A 732 23.29 -12.72 -17.99
N PHE A 733 24.17 -12.36 -17.07
CA PHE A 733 23.86 -11.43 -15.98
C PHE A 733 25.02 -10.49 -15.71
N VAL A 734 24.73 -9.41 -14.97
CA VAL A 734 25.73 -8.58 -14.34
C VAL A 734 25.28 -8.22 -12.93
N LEU A 735 26.19 -8.31 -11.98
CA LEU A 735 26.00 -7.77 -10.63
C LEU A 735 26.53 -6.33 -10.61
N LEU A 736 25.65 -5.37 -10.33
CA LEU A 736 25.96 -3.96 -10.29
C LEU A 736 26.68 -3.59 -8.97
N PRO A 737 27.55 -2.56 -8.96
CA PRO A 737 28.35 -2.20 -7.79
C PRO A 737 27.54 -1.53 -6.67
N GLY A 738 26.29 -1.15 -6.91
CA GLY A 738 25.43 -0.50 -5.93
C GLY A 738 23.97 -0.90 -6.13
N ASP A 739 23.18 -0.74 -5.07
CA ASP A 739 21.75 -1.03 -5.09
C ASP A 739 20.93 0.09 -5.75
N PHE A 740 19.73 -0.25 -6.22
CA PHE A 740 18.78 0.71 -6.77
C PHE A 740 18.22 1.61 -5.65
N SER A 741 17.97 2.89 -5.97
CA SER A 741 17.45 3.84 -4.99
C SER A 741 16.57 4.91 -5.63
N GLU A 742 15.76 5.60 -4.82
CA GLU A 742 14.99 6.75 -5.28
C GLU A 742 15.90 7.88 -5.75
N ARG A 743 16.92 8.23 -4.96
CA ARG A 743 17.89 9.29 -5.27
C ARG A 743 18.74 8.97 -6.51
N GLY A 744 19.06 7.70 -6.71
CA GLY A 744 19.78 7.23 -7.89
C GLY A 744 18.94 7.25 -9.18
N GLY A 745 17.62 7.48 -9.05
CA GLY A 745 16.67 7.60 -10.14
C GLY A 745 16.08 6.27 -10.61
N GLU A 746 16.57 5.13 -10.11
CA GLU A 746 16.10 3.80 -10.51
C GLU A 746 14.77 3.43 -9.85
N LEU A 747 14.45 3.99 -8.68
CA LEU A 747 13.18 3.76 -8.00
C LEU A 747 12.34 5.06 -7.93
N THR A 748 11.02 4.90 -7.85
CA THR A 748 10.07 5.98 -7.53
C THR A 748 10.04 6.25 -6.01
N PRO A 749 9.40 7.34 -5.53
CA PRO A 749 9.21 7.57 -4.09
C PRO A 749 8.41 6.47 -3.36
N THR A 750 7.62 5.69 -4.11
CA THR A 750 6.92 4.50 -3.60
C THR A 750 7.73 3.20 -3.80
N LEU A 751 9.02 3.33 -4.12
CA LEU A 751 10.00 2.26 -4.30
C LEU A 751 9.73 1.30 -5.48
N LYS A 752 8.95 1.74 -6.48
CA LYS A 752 8.76 1.00 -7.74
C LYS A 752 9.91 1.22 -8.72
N LEU A 753 10.32 0.17 -9.45
CA LEU A 753 11.39 0.24 -10.45
C LEU A 753 11.02 1.13 -11.65
N ARG A 754 11.92 2.04 -12.03
CA ARG A 754 11.87 2.87 -13.24
C ARG A 754 12.76 2.25 -14.32
N ARG A 755 12.25 1.18 -14.96
CA ARG A 755 13.00 0.34 -15.93
C ARG A 755 13.71 1.15 -17.02
N ALA A 756 13.04 2.13 -17.63
CA ALA A 756 13.63 2.97 -18.68
C ALA A 756 14.84 3.79 -18.17
N ALA A 757 14.71 4.40 -16.99
CA ALA A 757 15.79 5.16 -16.37
C ALA A 757 16.98 4.26 -16.00
N ALA A 758 16.71 3.05 -15.51
CA ALA A 758 17.75 2.07 -15.22
C ALA A 758 18.46 1.56 -16.50
N VAL A 759 17.72 1.29 -17.58
CA VAL A 759 18.30 0.91 -18.88
C VAL A 759 19.21 2.00 -19.43
N GLU A 760 18.78 3.26 -19.36
CA GLU A 760 19.60 4.42 -19.78
C GLU A 760 20.87 4.53 -18.93
N LYS A 761 20.72 4.48 -17.60
CA LYS A 761 21.84 4.58 -16.65
C LYS A 761 22.89 3.48 -16.83
N TYR A 762 22.44 2.25 -17.10
CA TYR A 762 23.31 1.06 -17.19
C TYR A 762 23.55 0.59 -18.63
N ALA A 763 23.29 1.43 -19.64
CA ALA A 763 23.40 1.07 -21.06
C ALA A 763 24.75 0.40 -21.41
N ALA A 764 25.87 0.95 -20.94
CA ALA A 764 27.19 0.38 -21.19
C ALA A 764 27.39 -1.02 -20.59
N ALA A 765 26.79 -1.32 -19.43
CA ALA A 765 26.83 -2.65 -18.85
C ALA A 765 25.95 -3.63 -19.62
N ILE A 766 24.77 -3.18 -20.08
CA ILE A 766 23.86 -3.96 -20.91
C ILE A 766 24.51 -4.33 -22.25
N GLU A 767 25.14 -3.39 -22.95
CA GLU A 767 25.80 -3.67 -24.24
C GLU A 767 26.94 -4.68 -24.11
N ARG A 768 27.68 -4.67 -23.00
CA ARG A 768 28.71 -5.68 -22.71
C ARG A 768 28.16 -7.10 -22.59
N LEU A 769 26.88 -7.26 -22.25
CA LEU A 769 26.24 -8.58 -22.22
C LEU A 769 25.77 -9.02 -23.62
N TYR A 770 25.60 -8.09 -24.57
CA TYR A 770 25.17 -8.39 -25.96
C TYR A 770 26.30 -8.43 -26.98
N SER A 771 27.47 -7.92 -26.62
CA SER A 771 28.75 -8.25 -27.27
C SER A 771 29.26 -9.62 -26.79
#